data_AF-A0A1F7ZKJ9-F1
#
_entry.id   AF-A0A1F7ZKJ9-F1
#
_cell.length_a   1.000
_cell.length_b   1.000
_cell.length_c   1.000
_cell.angle_alpha   90.00
_cell.angle_beta   90.00
_cell.angle_gamma   90.00
#
_symmetry.space_group_name_H-M   'P 1'
#
loop_
_entity.id
_entity.type
_entity.pdbx_description
1 polymer ?
#
loop_
_entity_poly.entity_id
_entity_poly.type
_entity_poly.pdbx_seq_one_letter_code
_entity_poly.pdbx_strand_id
1 'polypeptide(L)'
;MSDEVYEGAIGIDLGTTYSCVANYEGTNVEIIANEQGSYTTPSFVSFTEKERLIGEAAKNQAAMNPKNTIFDIKRLIGRRFDDPIVKKDVESWPFKVVDQGGSPAVEVEYLGETKTFTPQEISSMVLMKMKEVAETKLGKKVEKAVVTVPAYFNDNQRQATKDAGAISGLNVLRIINEPTAAAIAYGLGSGKSDKERNVLIYDLGGGTFDVSLLNIQGGVFTVKATAGDTHLGGQDFDTNLLEHFKKEFQRKTGKDLSGDARALRRLRTACERAKRTLSNATQTTVEIDSLFDGEDFNSSITRARFEDLNAKSFSGTLEPVQQVLKDSGLEKSKVDEIVLVGGSTRIPRIQKLLSDFFDGKKLEKSINPDEAVAYGAAVQAGILSGKATSAETQDLLLLDVVPLSLGVAMEGNIFAPVVPRGQTVPTIKKRTFTTVVDNQTTVQFPVYQGERTNCADNTSLGEFTLAPIPPMRAGEAALECVFEVDVNGILKVTATEKSSGRSANITISNAVGKLSTTEIEQMIDDAAKFKSSDEAFTKKFESRQQLESYISRVEEIVSDPTMSMKLKRGNKEKIESALSDAMAQLEIEDSTPEDLKKKELALKRLITKAMATRSPVNLQRGRWLLQERSLAVPNGGMRFSTCPLLFKKKDKTKSGSSSSPDARPPKAAAVSEDPYDLAQLHHGIAVAVCRLKDDLSKLRMGGRLNTDAIENLRVQLSKGSKETLKLGDLAQVVPKGGRMVAVLVSEEDHIKLITSAVVSSDLSLTPQPDTHNSLQLNIPIPPPTKESRDQTVSIAKAAMEKATAAVRDSRSSVHKRLQDMQKKKIARPDDIRKAQEQMEKVTEKGQREVRDLFEAAKKVMERT
;
A
#
# COMPACT_ATOMS: atom_id res chain seq x y z
N MET A 1 -13.41 -9.57 -10.23
CA MET A 1 -13.65 -8.63 -9.11
C MET A 1 -14.80 -7.71 -9.50
N SER A 2 -15.26 -6.79 -8.64
CA SER A 2 -16.08 -5.66 -9.11
C SER A 2 -15.18 -4.60 -9.75
N ASP A 3 -15.75 -3.80 -10.66
CA ASP A 3 -15.05 -2.64 -11.25
C ASP A 3 -14.96 -1.45 -10.26
N GLU A 4 -15.39 -1.64 -9.01
CA GLU A 4 -15.28 -0.63 -7.97
C GLU A 4 -13.84 -0.51 -7.47
N VAL A 5 -13.29 0.70 -7.55
CA VAL A 5 -11.99 1.05 -6.98
C VAL A 5 -12.12 1.27 -5.47
N TYR A 6 -11.09 0.87 -4.73
CA TYR A 6 -10.93 1.16 -3.31
C TYR A 6 -10.46 2.61 -3.13
N GLU A 7 -11.29 3.43 -2.48
CA GLU A 7 -11.01 4.86 -2.27
C GLU A 7 -9.79 5.11 -1.35
N GLY A 8 -9.55 4.18 -0.43
CA GLY A 8 -8.45 4.21 0.54
C GLY A 8 -7.08 3.87 -0.05
N ALA A 9 -6.11 3.63 0.81
CA ALA A 9 -4.78 3.12 0.46
C ALA A 9 -4.36 2.00 1.41
N ILE A 10 -3.47 1.11 0.95
CA ILE A 10 -2.89 0.02 1.73
C ILE A 10 -1.47 0.34 2.21
N GLY A 11 -1.05 -0.25 3.33
CA GLY A 11 0.34 -0.29 3.75
C GLY A 11 1.00 -1.59 3.28
N ILE A 12 2.14 -1.50 2.60
CA ILE A 12 2.93 -2.66 2.19
C ILE A 12 4.31 -2.55 2.81
N ASP A 13 4.67 -3.53 3.63
CA ASP A 13 6.06 -3.81 3.95
C ASP A 13 6.69 -4.69 2.86
N LEU A 14 7.68 -4.15 2.16
CA LEU A 14 8.42 -4.83 1.09
C LEU A 14 9.75 -5.33 1.67
N GLY A 15 9.75 -6.29 2.58
CA GLY A 15 10.97 -6.79 3.22
C GLY A 15 11.85 -7.67 2.30
N THR A 16 13.15 -7.80 2.61
CA THR A 16 14.13 -8.51 1.76
C THR A 16 13.82 -9.99 1.56
N THR A 17 13.32 -10.67 2.60
CA THR A 17 12.99 -12.11 2.60
C THR A 17 11.49 -12.40 2.56
N TYR A 18 10.70 -11.51 3.13
CA TYR A 18 9.25 -11.61 3.29
C TYR A 18 8.66 -10.21 3.16
N SER A 19 7.49 -10.13 2.54
CA SER A 19 6.66 -8.93 2.45
C SER A 19 5.34 -9.14 3.20
N CYS A 20 4.77 -8.07 3.74
CA CYS A 20 3.53 -8.08 4.53
C CYS A 20 2.62 -6.94 4.06
N VAL A 21 1.30 -7.15 4.02
CA VAL A 21 0.34 -6.15 3.55
C VAL A 21 -0.79 -5.96 4.57
N ALA A 22 -1.13 -4.70 4.82
CA ALA A 22 -2.08 -4.30 5.84
C ALA A 22 -2.96 -3.13 5.38
N ASN A 23 -4.11 -2.98 6.02
CA ASN A 23 -5.14 -2.01 5.64
C ASN A 23 -5.72 -1.30 6.88
N TYR A 24 -6.10 -0.02 6.75
CA TYR A 24 -6.75 0.72 7.82
C TYR A 24 -8.28 0.73 7.65
N GLU A 25 -8.99 0.23 8.65
CA GLU A 25 -10.45 0.05 8.71
C GLU A 25 -11.15 1.23 9.43
N GLY A 26 -10.57 2.43 9.37
CA GLY A 26 -11.11 3.66 9.97
C GLY A 26 -10.96 3.77 11.49
N THR A 27 -10.77 2.63 12.18
CA THR A 27 -10.49 2.53 13.63
C THR A 27 -9.29 1.64 13.92
N ASN A 28 -9.25 0.44 13.32
CA ASN A 28 -8.19 -0.55 13.50
C ASN A 28 -7.36 -0.73 12.22
N VAL A 29 -6.14 -1.27 12.37
CA VAL A 29 -5.41 -1.90 11.26
C VAL A 29 -5.77 -3.38 11.20
N GLU A 30 -5.94 -3.92 9.99
CA GLU A 30 -5.96 -5.35 9.73
C GLU A 30 -4.72 -5.77 8.91
N ILE A 31 -3.99 -6.79 9.38
CA ILE A 31 -2.95 -7.47 8.60
C ILE A 31 -3.64 -8.52 7.72
N ILE A 32 -3.36 -8.51 6.41
CA ILE A 32 -4.08 -9.33 5.44
C ILE A 32 -3.31 -10.63 5.16
N ALA A 33 -3.94 -11.77 5.42
CA ALA A 33 -3.39 -13.08 5.07
C ALA A 33 -3.50 -13.35 3.55
N ASN A 34 -2.48 -14.00 2.99
CA ASN A 34 -2.46 -14.48 1.61
C ASN A 34 -3.35 -15.72 1.40
N GLU A 35 -3.39 -16.25 0.17
CA GLU A 35 -4.21 -17.42 -0.18
C GLU A 35 -3.86 -18.73 0.56
N GLN A 36 -2.71 -18.79 1.24
CA GLN A 36 -2.31 -19.92 2.10
C GLN A 36 -2.61 -19.67 3.59
N GLY A 37 -3.21 -18.53 3.93
CA GLY A 37 -3.50 -18.13 5.31
C GLY A 37 -2.31 -17.53 6.07
N SER A 38 -1.20 -17.19 5.39
CA SER A 38 -0.04 -16.54 6.01
C SER A 38 -0.12 -15.01 5.90
N TYR A 39 0.13 -14.32 7.02
CA TYR A 39 0.22 -12.85 7.06
C TYR A 39 1.50 -12.28 6.41
N THR A 40 2.50 -13.11 6.19
CA THR A 40 3.72 -12.76 5.43
C THR A 40 3.88 -13.67 4.22
N THR A 41 4.39 -13.11 3.13
CA THR A 41 4.61 -13.81 1.85
C THR A 41 6.08 -13.67 1.45
N PRO A 42 6.80 -14.73 1.04
CA PRO A 42 8.20 -14.63 0.67
C PRO A 42 8.43 -13.63 -0.48
N SER A 43 9.52 -12.88 -0.40
CA SER A 43 9.97 -11.96 -1.45
C SER A 43 10.71 -12.72 -2.56
N PHE A 44 10.01 -13.70 -3.16
CA PHE A 44 10.49 -14.64 -4.17
C PHE A 44 9.65 -14.50 -5.44
N VAL A 45 10.31 -14.50 -6.60
CA VAL A 45 9.71 -14.53 -7.94
C VAL A 45 10.40 -15.61 -8.74
N SER A 46 9.66 -16.48 -9.43
CA SER A 46 10.25 -17.54 -10.24
C SER A 46 9.58 -17.66 -11.61
N PHE A 47 10.40 -17.72 -12.65
CA PHE A 47 9.97 -17.81 -14.03
C PHE A 47 9.96 -19.26 -14.51
N THR A 48 9.02 -19.58 -15.39
CA THR A 48 8.86 -20.92 -16.00
C THR A 48 8.55 -20.80 -17.49
N GLU A 49 8.43 -21.94 -18.18
CA GLU A 49 7.99 -21.98 -19.59
C GLU A 49 6.54 -21.51 -19.80
N LYS A 50 5.71 -21.42 -18.75
CA LYS A 50 4.25 -21.27 -18.87
C LYS A 50 3.67 -20.08 -18.07
N GLU A 51 4.22 -19.77 -16.90
CA GLU A 51 3.72 -18.74 -15.96
C GLU A 51 4.83 -18.13 -15.08
N ARG A 52 4.50 -17.04 -14.37
CA ARG A 52 5.32 -16.51 -13.26
C ARG A 52 4.75 -16.93 -11.91
N LEU A 53 5.54 -17.57 -11.07
CA LEU A 53 5.17 -17.87 -9.68
C LEU A 53 5.78 -16.83 -8.74
N ILE A 54 5.02 -16.41 -7.72
CA ILE A 54 5.41 -15.36 -6.76
C ILE A 54 5.06 -15.84 -5.34
N GLY A 55 5.88 -15.51 -4.35
CA GLY A 55 5.64 -15.90 -2.95
C GLY A 55 6.02 -17.34 -2.65
N GLU A 56 5.21 -18.04 -1.84
CA GLU A 56 5.50 -19.42 -1.42
C GLU A 56 5.58 -20.40 -2.60
N ALA A 57 4.83 -20.17 -3.68
CA ALA A 57 4.92 -20.97 -4.91
C ALA A 57 6.33 -20.89 -5.55
N ALA A 58 6.95 -19.70 -5.55
CA ALA A 58 8.32 -19.52 -5.99
C ALA A 58 9.34 -20.08 -4.98
N LYS A 59 9.14 -19.86 -3.67
CA LYS A 59 10.02 -20.38 -2.61
C LYS A 59 10.09 -21.91 -2.63
N ASN A 60 8.97 -22.58 -2.87
CA ASN A 60 8.88 -24.05 -2.91
C ASN A 60 9.62 -24.67 -4.11
N GLN A 61 9.53 -24.07 -5.31
CA GLN A 61 10.24 -24.59 -6.49
C GLN A 61 11.74 -24.23 -6.53
N ALA A 62 12.23 -23.38 -5.63
CA ALA A 62 13.59 -22.81 -5.69
C ALA A 62 14.72 -23.86 -5.79
N ALA A 63 14.53 -25.06 -5.24
CA ALA A 63 15.51 -26.15 -5.33
C ALA A 63 15.41 -26.99 -6.63
N MET A 64 14.33 -26.86 -7.40
CA MET A 64 14.14 -27.49 -8.71
C MET A 64 14.50 -26.54 -9.85
N ASN A 65 14.22 -25.24 -9.69
CA ASN A 65 14.44 -24.20 -10.69
C ASN A 65 15.39 -23.07 -10.19
N PRO A 66 16.58 -23.39 -9.64
CA PRO A 66 17.39 -22.42 -8.89
C PRO A 66 17.91 -21.25 -9.74
N LYS A 67 18.04 -21.42 -11.07
CA LYS A 67 18.53 -20.37 -11.98
C LYS A 67 17.50 -19.30 -12.29
N ASN A 68 16.20 -19.65 -12.30
CA ASN A 68 15.11 -18.74 -12.65
C ASN A 68 14.25 -18.34 -11.43
N THR A 69 14.59 -18.81 -10.22
CA THR A 69 13.99 -18.33 -8.97
C THR A 69 14.83 -17.20 -8.38
N ILE A 70 14.33 -15.98 -8.51
CA ILE A 70 14.91 -14.75 -7.97
C ILE A 70 14.42 -14.51 -6.54
N PHE A 71 15.33 -14.10 -5.66
CA PHE A 71 15.09 -13.76 -4.27
C PHE A 71 16.14 -12.74 -3.80
N ASP A 72 15.97 -12.17 -2.60
CA ASP A 72 16.87 -11.17 -1.99
C ASP A 72 17.07 -9.87 -2.80
N ILE A 73 16.25 -9.63 -3.83
CA ILE A 73 16.40 -8.53 -4.82
C ILE A 73 16.47 -7.12 -4.21
N LYS A 74 15.94 -6.93 -2.99
CA LYS A 74 16.04 -5.67 -2.23
C LYS A 74 17.49 -5.33 -1.82
N ARG A 75 18.44 -6.27 -1.88
CA ARG A 75 19.88 -5.96 -1.82
C ARG A 75 20.43 -5.39 -3.12
N LEU A 76 19.82 -5.71 -4.27
CA LEU A 76 20.27 -5.29 -5.61
C LEU A 76 19.62 -3.98 -6.09
N ILE A 77 18.40 -3.68 -5.62
CA ILE A 77 17.64 -2.49 -6.04
C ILE A 77 18.38 -1.17 -5.74
N GLY A 78 18.40 -0.27 -6.72
CA GLY A 78 19.03 1.05 -6.63
C GLY A 78 20.56 1.05 -6.54
N ARG A 79 21.23 -0.08 -6.80
CA ARG A 79 22.70 -0.21 -6.78
C ARG A 79 23.30 -0.28 -8.19
N ARG A 80 24.62 -0.10 -8.26
CA ARG A 80 25.42 -0.28 -9.48
C ARG A 80 25.93 -1.72 -9.60
N PHE A 81 26.13 -2.20 -10.82
CA PHE A 81 26.73 -3.51 -11.07
C PHE A 81 28.22 -3.57 -10.67
N ASP A 82 28.90 -2.43 -10.56
CA ASP A 82 30.28 -2.30 -10.10
C ASP A 82 30.44 -2.07 -8.57
N ASP A 83 29.33 -1.99 -7.81
CA ASP A 83 29.34 -1.95 -6.34
C ASP A 83 30.02 -3.23 -5.80
N PRO A 84 31.09 -3.13 -4.97
CA PRO A 84 31.78 -4.29 -4.42
C PRO A 84 30.89 -5.26 -3.64
N ILE A 85 29.80 -4.78 -3.05
CA ILE A 85 28.86 -5.63 -2.31
C ILE A 85 27.94 -6.37 -3.28
N VAL A 86 27.52 -5.72 -4.39
CA VAL A 86 26.80 -6.40 -5.49
C VAL A 86 27.68 -7.49 -6.10
N LYS A 87 28.98 -7.24 -6.34
CA LYS A 87 29.90 -8.28 -6.83
C LYS A 87 29.92 -9.51 -5.90
N LYS A 88 30.10 -9.28 -4.60
CA LYS A 88 30.14 -10.33 -3.57
C LYS A 88 28.82 -11.11 -3.47
N ASP A 89 27.67 -10.45 -3.54
CA ASP A 89 26.39 -11.13 -3.42
C ASP A 89 26.06 -11.94 -4.70
N VAL A 90 26.48 -11.46 -5.88
CA VAL A 90 26.38 -12.19 -7.17
C VAL A 90 27.20 -13.48 -7.19
N GLU A 91 28.35 -13.54 -6.50
CA GLU A 91 29.10 -14.80 -6.32
C GLU A 91 28.33 -15.87 -5.51
N SER A 92 27.28 -15.46 -4.78
CA SER A 92 26.51 -16.32 -3.87
C SER A 92 25.11 -16.71 -4.37
N TRP A 93 24.63 -16.05 -5.43
CA TRP A 93 23.29 -16.26 -5.99
C TRP A 93 23.28 -17.35 -7.08
N PRO A 94 22.22 -18.18 -7.16
CA PRO A 94 22.09 -19.23 -8.16
C PRO A 94 21.56 -18.74 -9.51
N PHE A 95 21.00 -17.52 -9.56
CA PHE A 95 20.50 -16.84 -10.74
C PHE A 95 21.55 -15.88 -11.30
N LYS A 96 21.52 -15.62 -12.61
CA LYS A 96 22.51 -14.78 -13.28
C LYS A 96 22.16 -13.30 -13.13
N VAL A 97 23.16 -12.47 -12.83
CA VAL A 97 23.07 -11.01 -12.86
C VAL A 97 24.02 -10.47 -13.93
N VAL A 98 23.55 -9.54 -14.74
CA VAL A 98 24.27 -8.94 -15.87
C VAL A 98 24.38 -7.43 -15.73
N ASP A 99 25.34 -6.83 -16.44
CA ASP A 99 25.50 -5.38 -16.54
C ASP A 99 24.61 -4.82 -17.66
N GLN A 100 23.77 -3.85 -17.32
CA GLN A 100 22.95 -3.08 -18.24
C GLN A 100 23.23 -1.59 -18.03
N GLY A 101 24.32 -1.10 -18.64
CA GLY A 101 24.71 0.31 -18.61
C GLY A 101 25.21 0.81 -17.25
N GLY A 102 25.82 -0.06 -16.45
CA GLY A 102 26.23 0.18 -15.06
C GLY A 102 25.16 -0.18 -14.03
N SER A 103 23.92 -0.47 -14.46
CA SER A 103 22.85 -0.98 -13.60
C SER A 103 22.82 -2.52 -13.64
N PRO A 104 22.61 -3.22 -12.51
CA PRO A 104 22.47 -4.67 -12.49
C PRO A 104 21.06 -5.07 -12.95
N ALA A 105 20.96 -6.09 -13.81
CA ALA A 105 19.70 -6.74 -14.18
C ALA A 105 19.80 -8.26 -13.96
N VAL A 106 18.70 -8.93 -13.64
CA VAL A 106 18.66 -10.41 -13.55
C VAL A 106 18.33 -11.00 -14.91
N GLU A 107 19.00 -12.07 -15.30
CA GLU A 107 18.74 -12.81 -16.55
C GLU A 107 18.13 -14.19 -16.23
N VAL A 108 17.01 -14.49 -16.88
CA VAL A 108 16.19 -15.69 -16.64
C VAL A 108 15.62 -16.25 -17.94
N GLU A 109 15.32 -17.55 -17.96
CA GLU A 109 14.50 -18.17 -19.01
C GLU A 109 13.01 -18.03 -18.65
N TYR A 110 12.23 -17.40 -19.52
CA TYR A 110 10.79 -17.19 -19.33
C TYR A 110 10.04 -17.30 -20.67
N LEU A 111 8.99 -18.14 -20.70
CA LEU A 111 8.22 -18.45 -21.91
C LEU A 111 9.05 -19.04 -23.08
N GLY A 112 10.17 -19.69 -22.77
CA GLY A 112 11.10 -20.26 -23.76
C GLY A 112 12.08 -19.25 -24.37
N GLU A 113 12.18 -18.04 -23.81
CA GLU A 113 13.10 -16.99 -24.23
C GLU A 113 13.95 -16.51 -23.04
N THR A 114 15.23 -16.25 -23.27
CA THR A 114 16.09 -15.54 -22.30
C THR A 114 15.63 -14.08 -22.17
N LYS A 115 15.31 -13.62 -20.95
CA LYS A 115 14.87 -12.24 -20.67
C LYS A 115 15.65 -11.63 -19.52
N THR A 116 15.87 -10.32 -19.61
CA THR A 116 16.48 -9.50 -18.57
C THR A 116 15.43 -8.65 -17.87
N PHE A 117 15.44 -8.62 -16.54
CA PHE A 117 14.56 -7.78 -15.72
C PHE A 117 15.38 -6.92 -14.76
N THR A 118 14.95 -5.67 -14.57
CA THR A 118 15.51 -4.78 -13.55
C THR A 118 15.08 -5.21 -12.13
N PRO A 119 15.84 -4.84 -11.08
CA PRO A 119 15.42 -5.02 -9.69
C PRO A 119 14.07 -4.36 -9.38
N GLN A 120 13.73 -3.26 -10.06
CA GLN A 120 12.46 -2.57 -9.97
C GLN A 120 11.30 -3.43 -10.48
N GLU A 121 11.45 -4.11 -11.63
CA GLU A 121 10.42 -5.02 -12.17
C GLU A 121 10.21 -6.26 -11.31
N ILE A 122 11.29 -6.91 -10.84
CA ILE A 122 11.15 -8.05 -9.92
C ILE A 122 10.46 -7.62 -8.61
N SER A 123 10.78 -6.43 -8.10
CA SER A 123 10.13 -5.87 -6.90
C SER A 123 8.66 -5.48 -7.18
N SER A 124 8.34 -4.99 -8.37
CA SER A 124 6.97 -4.66 -8.77
C SER A 124 6.09 -5.91 -8.87
N MET A 125 6.64 -7.07 -9.22
CA MET A 125 5.93 -8.36 -9.17
C MET A 125 5.58 -8.75 -7.73
N VAL A 126 6.48 -8.56 -6.76
CA VAL A 126 6.17 -8.78 -5.33
C VAL A 126 5.11 -7.79 -4.83
N LEU A 127 5.21 -6.50 -5.18
CA LEU A 127 4.19 -5.49 -4.84
C LEU A 127 2.83 -5.78 -5.50
N MET A 128 2.82 -6.26 -6.74
CA MET A 128 1.61 -6.70 -7.45
C MET A 128 0.92 -7.86 -6.70
N LYS A 129 1.69 -8.84 -6.21
CA LYS A 129 1.16 -9.92 -5.38
C LYS A 129 0.59 -9.43 -4.05
N MET A 130 1.23 -8.44 -3.40
CA MET A 130 0.71 -7.83 -2.16
C MET A 130 -0.60 -7.06 -2.41
N LYS A 131 -0.67 -6.34 -3.53
CA LYS A 131 -1.89 -5.71 -4.03
C LYS A 131 -3.00 -6.73 -4.30
N GLU A 132 -2.72 -7.83 -4.98
CA GLU A 132 -3.72 -8.87 -5.30
C GLU A 132 -4.30 -9.55 -4.04
N VAL A 133 -3.46 -9.77 -3.02
CA VAL A 133 -3.90 -10.25 -1.70
C VAL A 133 -4.87 -9.24 -1.05
N ALA A 134 -4.56 -7.94 -1.10
CA ALA A 134 -5.45 -6.90 -0.60
C ALA A 134 -6.75 -6.74 -1.45
N GLU A 135 -6.66 -6.79 -2.78
CA GLU A 135 -7.81 -6.74 -3.70
C GLU A 135 -8.77 -7.92 -3.48
N THR A 136 -8.23 -9.11 -3.25
CA THR A 136 -8.99 -10.33 -2.92
C THR A 136 -9.72 -10.19 -1.58
N LYS A 137 -9.06 -9.63 -0.57
CA LYS A 137 -9.63 -9.38 0.76
C LYS A 137 -10.69 -8.27 0.77
N LEU A 138 -10.45 -7.17 0.06
CA LEU A 138 -11.33 -5.99 0.02
C LEU A 138 -12.47 -6.12 -1.01
N GLY A 139 -12.35 -7.06 -1.96
CA GLY A 139 -13.28 -7.26 -3.07
C GLY A 139 -13.25 -6.17 -4.15
N LYS A 140 -12.37 -5.16 -3.99
CA LYS A 140 -12.25 -3.95 -4.82
C LYS A 140 -10.83 -3.78 -5.34
N LYS A 141 -10.66 -3.11 -6.49
CA LYS A 141 -9.36 -2.80 -7.09
C LYS A 141 -8.58 -1.79 -6.23
N VAL A 142 -7.28 -1.99 -6.00
CA VAL A 142 -6.45 -1.12 -5.16
C VAL A 142 -5.41 -0.37 -6.00
N GLU A 143 -5.43 0.96 -5.93
CA GLU A 143 -4.60 1.84 -6.77
C GLU A 143 -3.68 2.77 -5.99
N LYS A 144 -3.71 2.73 -4.66
CA LYS A 144 -2.92 3.61 -3.77
C LYS A 144 -2.23 2.82 -2.67
N ALA A 145 -0.96 3.14 -2.39
CA ALA A 145 -0.22 2.49 -1.31
C ALA A 145 0.76 3.43 -0.58
N VAL A 146 1.15 3.03 0.62
CA VAL A 146 2.38 3.46 1.30
C VAL A 146 3.32 2.25 1.34
N VAL A 147 4.57 2.44 0.90
CA VAL A 147 5.57 1.35 0.76
C VAL A 147 6.77 1.64 1.67
N THR A 148 7.31 0.59 2.29
CA THR A 148 8.42 0.69 3.24
C THR A 148 9.80 0.67 2.56
N VAL A 149 10.77 1.32 3.19
CA VAL A 149 12.20 1.19 2.88
C VAL A 149 13.04 1.19 4.17
N PRO A 150 14.23 0.60 4.19
CA PRO A 150 15.17 0.72 5.29
C PRO A 150 15.48 2.20 5.56
N ALA A 151 15.61 2.61 6.81
CA ALA A 151 15.91 4.00 7.14
C ALA A 151 17.23 4.43 6.50
N TYR A 152 18.23 3.54 6.43
CA TYR A 152 19.52 3.79 5.79
C TYR A 152 19.56 3.62 4.26
N PHE A 153 18.42 3.45 3.56
CA PHE A 153 18.39 3.49 2.08
C PHE A 153 18.80 4.85 1.53
N ASN A 154 19.66 4.81 0.50
CA ASN A 154 20.10 5.99 -0.24
C ASN A 154 19.02 6.49 -1.23
N ASP A 155 19.26 7.67 -1.82
CA ASP A 155 18.31 8.32 -2.75
C ASP A 155 17.95 7.46 -3.98
N ASN A 156 18.94 6.77 -4.58
CA ASN A 156 18.71 5.89 -5.74
C ASN A 156 17.83 4.68 -5.36
N GLN A 157 18.01 4.12 -4.16
CA GLN A 157 17.20 3.00 -3.66
C GLN A 157 15.77 3.42 -3.30
N ARG A 158 15.58 4.62 -2.77
CA ARG A 158 14.26 5.22 -2.50
C ARG A 158 13.49 5.45 -3.80
N GLN A 159 14.13 6.03 -4.81
CA GLN A 159 13.52 6.24 -6.12
C GLN A 159 13.19 4.90 -6.80
N ALA A 160 14.14 3.95 -6.86
CA ALA A 160 13.93 2.64 -7.46
C ALA A 160 12.76 1.85 -6.81
N THR A 161 12.58 1.96 -5.49
CA THR A 161 11.45 1.33 -4.77
C THR A 161 10.12 2.02 -5.08
N LYS A 162 10.12 3.35 -5.25
CA LYS A 162 8.94 4.12 -5.68
C LYS A 162 8.55 3.77 -7.12
N ASP A 163 9.53 3.60 -8.01
CA ASP A 163 9.34 3.20 -9.41
C ASP A 163 8.77 1.76 -9.49
N ALA A 164 9.28 0.83 -8.68
CA ALA A 164 8.69 -0.51 -8.54
C ALA A 164 7.20 -0.46 -8.13
N GLY A 165 6.84 0.47 -7.25
CA GLY A 165 5.44 0.76 -6.91
C GLY A 165 4.62 1.21 -8.12
N ALA A 166 5.12 2.18 -8.89
CA ALA A 166 4.47 2.64 -10.12
C ALA A 166 4.27 1.50 -11.14
N ILE A 167 5.29 0.67 -11.37
CA ILE A 167 5.24 -0.49 -12.29
C ILE A 167 4.19 -1.52 -11.85
N SER A 168 3.95 -1.69 -10.53
CA SER A 168 2.87 -2.56 -10.02
C SER A 168 1.44 -1.98 -10.19
N GLY A 169 1.34 -0.77 -10.76
CA GLY A 169 0.09 -0.02 -10.87
C GLY A 169 -0.40 0.48 -9.50
N LEU A 170 0.50 0.96 -8.65
CA LEU A 170 0.19 1.61 -7.38
C LEU A 170 0.70 3.06 -7.38
N ASN A 171 -0.18 3.99 -7.07
CA ASN A 171 0.20 5.35 -6.69
C ASN A 171 0.80 5.33 -5.27
N VAL A 172 2.12 5.47 -5.20
CA VAL A 172 2.87 5.49 -3.93
C VAL A 172 2.72 6.86 -3.28
N LEU A 173 1.76 6.97 -2.35
CA LEU A 173 1.45 8.20 -1.61
C LEU A 173 2.59 8.63 -0.67
N ARG A 174 3.37 7.65 -0.20
CA ARG A 174 4.54 7.85 0.66
C ARG A 174 5.48 6.64 0.60
N ILE A 175 6.78 6.91 0.54
CA ILE A 175 7.82 6.00 1.00
C ILE A 175 8.05 6.29 2.50
N ILE A 176 7.93 5.28 3.35
CA ILE A 176 8.12 5.40 4.81
C ILE A 176 9.31 4.55 5.28
N ASN A 177 10.07 5.05 6.24
CA ASN A 177 11.19 4.31 6.83
C ASN A 177 10.67 3.15 7.71
N GLU A 178 11.28 1.96 7.61
CA GLU A 178 10.91 0.73 8.32
C GLU A 178 10.80 0.91 9.86
N PRO A 179 11.84 1.38 10.57
CA PRO A 179 11.74 1.63 12.00
C PRO A 179 10.77 2.76 12.37
N THR A 180 10.56 3.74 11.47
CA THR A 180 9.55 4.80 11.66
C THR A 180 8.13 4.24 11.63
N ALA A 181 7.84 3.33 10.70
CA ALA A 181 6.55 2.64 10.65
C ALA A 181 6.33 1.76 11.90
N ALA A 182 7.35 1.01 12.33
CA ALA A 182 7.27 0.24 13.56
C ALA A 182 7.10 1.12 14.82
N ALA A 183 7.68 2.32 14.84
CA ALA A 183 7.45 3.30 15.92
C ALA A 183 6.00 3.78 15.97
N ILE A 184 5.34 4.01 14.82
CA ILE A 184 3.90 4.32 14.76
C ILE A 184 3.06 3.16 15.31
N ALA A 185 3.37 1.92 14.94
CA ALA A 185 2.69 0.73 15.46
C ALA A 185 2.85 0.58 16.98
N TYR A 186 4.04 0.86 17.52
CA TYR A 186 4.29 0.91 18.96
C TYR A 186 3.51 2.05 19.64
N GLY A 187 3.63 3.29 19.13
CA GLY A 187 3.14 4.49 19.79
C GLY A 187 1.62 4.67 19.77
N LEU A 188 0.92 4.17 18.74
CA LEU A 188 -0.55 4.11 18.75
C LEU A 188 -1.09 2.90 19.51
N GLY A 189 -0.32 1.81 19.57
CA GLY A 189 -0.64 0.60 20.32
C GLY A 189 -0.17 0.67 21.77
N SER A 190 0.69 -0.27 22.17
CA SER A 190 1.14 -0.48 23.56
C SER A 190 1.88 0.70 24.20
N GLY A 191 2.51 1.56 23.39
CA GLY A 191 3.36 2.67 23.86
C GLY A 191 2.60 3.96 24.16
N LYS A 192 1.31 4.02 23.83
CA LYS A 192 0.50 5.25 23.83
C LYS A 192 0.56 6.00 25.16
N SER A 193 1.00 7.26 25.11
CA SER A 193 1.21 8.11 26.28
C SER A 193 1.29 9.59 25.91
N ASP A 194 0.68 10.43 26.74
CA ASP A 194 0.85 11.89 26.68
C ASP A 194 2.23 12.35 27.20
N LYS A 195 2.96 11.44 27.86
CA LYS A 195 4.35 11.65 28.28
C LYS A 195 5.29 11.50 27.09
N GLU A 196 6.19 12.47 26.95
CA GLU A 196 7.38 12.36 26.11
C GLU A 196 8.21 11.12 26.50
N ARG A 197 8.67 10.36 25.50
CA ARG A 197 9.61 9.22 25.65
C ARG A 197 10.60 9.18 24.50
N ASN A 198 11.84 8.78 24.79
CA ASN A 198 12.83 8.43 23.78
C ASN A 198 12.83 6.91 23.57
N VAL A 199 12.36 6.47 22.40
CA VAL A 199 12.18 5.05 22.06
C VAL A 199 13.20 4.68 20.99
N LEU A 200 14.06 3.71 21.31
CA LEU A 200 15.00 3.15 20.33
C LEU A 200 14.32 1.97 19.61
N ILE A 201 14.23 2.07 18.30
CA ILE A 201 13.83 0.96 17.43
C ILE A 201 15.10 0.27 16.95
N TYR A 202 15.15 -1.05 17.14
CA TYR A 202 16.21 -1.93 16.64
C TYR A 202 15.55 -2.91 15.67
N ASP A 203 15.78 -2.72 14.37
CA ASP A 203 15.19 -3.52 13.31
C ASP A 203 16.27 -4.37 12.63
N LEU A 204 16.24 -5.69 12.84
CA LEU A 204 17.17 -6.64 12.24
C LEU A 204 16.37 -7.66 11.41
N GLY A 205 16.22 -7.33 10.13
CA GLY A 205 15.38 -8.06 9.19
C GLY A 205 16.06 -9.26 8.53
N GLY A 206 15.59 -9.57 7.32
CA GLY A 206 16.10 -10.68 6.50
C GLY A 206 17.48 -10.41 5.89
N GLY A 207 17.77 -9.16 5.53
CA GLY A 207 19.05 -8.78 4.90
C GLY A 207 19.49 -7.33 5.12
N THR A 208 18.79 -6.60 5.99
CA THR A 208 18.98 -5.18 6.33
C THR A 208 18.91 -5.01 7.85
N PHE A 209 19.67 -4.04 8.36
CA PHE A 209 19.72 -3.66 9.77
C PHE A 209 19.58 -2.14 9.91
N ASP A 210 18.59 -1.67 10.66
CA ASP A 210 18.42 -0.26 11.00
C ASP A 210 18.30 -0.06 12.53
N VAL A 211 18.82 1.07 12.99
CA VAL A 211 18.59 1.60 14.33
C VAL A 211 18.13 3.04 14.20
N SER A 212 16.99 3.37 14.82
CA SER A 212 16.51 4.75 14.90
C SER A 212 16.11 5.08 16.34
N LEU A 213 16.49 6.26 16.82
CA LEU A 213 16.03 6.78 18.10
C LEU A 213 15.00 7.88 17.83
N LEU A 214 13.77 7.62 18.25
CA LEU A 214 12.64 8.55 18.12
C LEU A 214 12.28 9.14 19.47
N ASN A 215 11.86 10.39 19.44
CA ASN A 215 11.17 11.05 20.54
C ASN A 215 9.68 11.05 20.20
N ILE A 216 8.87 10.47 21.08
CA ILE A 216 7.44 10.25 20.89
C ILE A 216 6.70 11.00 21.99
N GLN A 217 5.78 11.89 21.62
CA GLN A 217 4.96 12.66 22.55
C GLN A 217 3.53 12.76 22.03
N GLY A 218 2.60 11.99 22.60
CA GLY A 218 1.25 11.87 22.08
C GLY A 218 1.27 11.35 20.63
N GLY A 219 0.70 12.14 19.69
CA GLY A 219 0.72 11.85 18.25
C GLY A 219 1.98 12.34 17.52
N VAL A 220 2.92 13.01 18.17
CA VAL A 220 4.13 13.54 17.51
C VAL A 220 5.27 12.52 17.59
N PHE A 221 5.78 12.11 16.42
CA PHE A 221 6.90 11.18 16.26
C PHE A 221 8.05 11.92 15.58
N THR A 222 9.14 12.17 16.32
CA THR A 222 10.33 12.87 15.80
C THR A 222 11.54 11.96 15.83
N VAL A 223 12.08 11.60 14.66
CA VAL A 223 13.36 10.88 14.56
C VAL A 223 14.48 11.84 14.99
N LYS A 224 15.26 11.46 16.01
CA LYS A 224 16.41 12.25 16.49
C LYS A 224 17.69 11.87 15.76
N ALA A 225 17.88 10.57 15.49
CA ALA A 225 19.00 10.05 14.71
C ALA A 225 18.65 8.66 14.15
N THR A 226 19.31 8.29 13.05
CA THR A 226 19.24 6.95 12.46
C THR A 226 20.60 6.53 11.88
N ALA A 227 20.91 5.24 11.95
CA ALA A 227 22.07 4.59 11.33
C ALA A 227 21.77 3.10 11.09
N GLY A 228 22.47 2.47 10.16
CA GLY A 228 22.22 1.06 9.82
C GLY A 228 23.27 0.45 8.91
N ASP A 229 23.01 -0.79 8.49
CA ASP A 229 23.74 -1.50 7.44
C ASP A 229 22.72 -2.14 6.48
N THR A 230 22.78 -1.73 5.21
CA THR A 230 21.85 -2.20 4.16
C THR A 230 22.18 -3.60 3.61
N HIS A 231 23.21 -4.27 4.16
CA HIS A 231 23.63 -5.63 3.81
C HIS A 231 23.96 -6.51 5.03
N LEU A 232 23.31 -6.26 6.18
CA LEU A 232 23.42 -7.12 7.36
C LEU A 232 22.05 -7.65 7.79
N GLY A 233 21.88 -8.97 7.84
CA GLY A 233 20.64 -9.57 8.34
C GLY A 233 20.65 -11.10 8.40
N GLY A 234 19.45 -11.65 8.51
CA GLY A 234 19.21 -13.09 8.67
C GLY A 234 19.88 -13.99 7.61
N GLN A 235 19.99 -13.53 6.37
CA GLN A 235 20.63 -14.24 5.24
C GLN A 235 22.13 -14.46 5.46
N ASP A 236 22.84 -13.51 6.06
CA ASP A 236 24.29 -13.62 6.29
C ASP A 236 24.57 -14.66 7.38
N PHE A 237 23.68 -14.75 8.38
CA PHE A 237 23.75 -15.78 9.41
C PHE A 237 23.45 -17.18 8.85
N ASP A 238 22.58 -17.28 7.83
CA ASP A 238 22.37 -18.53 7.08
C ASP A 238 23.59 -18.86 6.20
N THR A 239 24.25 -17.87 5.60
CA THR A 239 25.47 -18.06 4.80
C THR A 239 26.64 -18.53 5.67
N ASN A 240 26.83 -17.96 6.87
CA ASN A 240 27.86 -18.43 7.81
C ASN A 240 27.64 -19.88 8.26
N LEU A 241 26.37 -20.29 8.41
CA LEU A 241 26.00 -21.68 8.73
C LEU A 241 26.14 -22.61 7.51
N LEU A 242 25.81 -22.14 6.31
CA LEU A 242 26.02 -22.83 5.04
C LEU A 242 27.50 -23.13 4.80
N GLU A 243 28.39 -22.14 4.97
CA GLU A 243 29.84 -22.32 4.83
C GLU A 243 30.44 -23.23 5.91
N HIS A 244 29.86 -23.28 7.11
CA HIS A 244 30.23 -24.27 8.11
C HIS A 244 29.89 -25.70 7.64
N PHE A 245 28.67 -25.92 7.16
CA PHE A 245 28.21 -27.25 6.75
C PHE A 245 28.79 -27.71 5.41
N LYS A 246 29.08 -26.83 4.46
CA LYS A 246 29.85 -27.16 3.23
C LYS A 246 31.21 -27.77 3.59
N LYS A 247 31.97 -27.09 4.47
CA LYS A 247 33.27 -27.58 4.97
C LYS A 247 33.13 -28.86 5.76
N GLU A 248 32.01 -29.06 6.47
CA GLU A 248 31.79 -30.30 7.21
C GLU A 248 31.36 -31.48 6.33
N PHE A 249 30.55 -31.25 5.30
CA PHE A 249 30.22 -32.24 4.27
C PHE A 249 31.49 -32.70 3.57
N GLN A 250 32.30 -31.76 3.06
CA GLN A 250 33.59 -32.06 2.41
C GLN A 250 34.55 -32.83 3.33
N ARG A 251 34.57 -32.53 4.64
CA ARG A 251 35.33 -33.28 5.66
C ARG A 251 34.81 -34.70 5.89
N LYS A 252 33.50 -34.94 5.73
CA LYS A 252 32.84 -36.24 5.94
C LYS A 252 32.89 -37.14 4.70
N THR A 253 32.68 -36.58 3.50
CA THR A 253 32.50 -37.33 2.24
C THR A 253 33.68 -37.20 1.27
N GLY A 254 34.56 -36.22 1.47
CA GLY A 254 35.61 -35.85 0.52
C GLY A 254 35.12 -35.05 -0.70
N LYS A 255 33.79 -34.88 -0.87
CA LYS A 255 33.17 -34.23 -2.04
C LYS A 255 32.87 -32.75 -1.76
N ASP A 256 33.00 -31.88 -2.76
CA ASP A 256 32.57 -30.48 -2.67
C ASP A 256 31.25 -30.28 -3.42
N LEU A 257 30.22 -29.80 -2.70
CA LEU A 257 28.91 -29.49 -3.26
C LEU A 257 28.78 -28.04 -3.78
N SER A 258 29.84 -27.23 -3.71
CA SER A 258 29.82 -25.81 -4.09
C SER A 258 29.49 -25.55 -5.57
N GLY A 259 29.61 -26.56 -6.44
CA GLY A 259 29.20 -26.48 -7.85
C GLY A 259 27.72 -26.76 -8.12
N ASP A 260 26.97 -27.28 -7.13
CA ASP A 260 25.57 -27.67 -7.30
C ASP A 260 24.61 -26.66 -6.62
N ALA A 261 23.97 -25.82 -7.43
CA ALA A 261 22.98 -24.85 -7.00
C ALA A 261 21.75 -25.48 -6.31
N ARG A 262 21.38 -26.72 -6.66
CA ARG A 262 20.27 -27.46 -6.02
C ARG A 262 20.69 -27.99 -4.64
N ALA A 263 21.89 -28.57 -4.52
CA ALA A 263 22.44 -28.96 -3.22
C ALA A 263 22.59 -27.73 -2.28
N LEU A 264 23.19 -26.65 -2.78
CA LEU A 264 23.33 -25.39 -2.04
C LEU A 264 21.98 -24.80 -1.61
N ARG A 265 20.97 -24.78 -2.48
CA ARG A 265 19.63 -24.25 -2.15
C ARG A 265 18.90 -25.11 -1.11
N ARG A 266 19.04 -26.45 -1.17
CA ARG A 266 18.51 -27.37 -0.15
C ARG A 266 19.20 -27.15 1.20
N LEU A 267 20.53 -27.11 1.22
CA LEU A 267 21.31 -26.89 2.43
C LEU A 267 21.04 -25.50 3.04
N ARG A 268 20.94 -24.44 2.23
CA ARG A 268 20.58 -23.08 2.69
C ARG A 268 19.18 -23.03 3.32
N THR A 269 18.19 -23.73 2.76
CA THR A 269 16.85 -23.84 3.38
C THR A 269 16.90 -24.60 4.71
N ALA A 270 17.72 -25.65 4.81
CA ALA A 270 17.93 -26.35 6.09
C ALA A 270 18.68 -25.49 7.13
N CYS A 271 19.62 -24.64 6.70
CA CYS A 271 20.28 -23.65 7.55
C CYS A 271 19.27 -22.63 8.11
N GLU A 272 18.37 -22.09 7.27
CA GLU A 272 17.30 -21.18 7.70
C GLU A 272 16.43 -21.81 8.80
N ARG A 273 16.02 -23.07 8.59
CA ARG A 273 15.24 -23.86 9.55
C ARG A 273 16.02 -24.12 10.83
N ALA A 274 17.30 -24.48 10.75
CA ALA A 274 18.16 -24.69 11.91
C ALA A 274 18.34 -23.41 12.73
N LYS A 275 18.59 -22.27 12.10
CA LYS A 275 18.66 -20.94 12.74
C LYS A 275 17.37 -20.61 13.50
N ARG A 276 16.20 -20.78 12.87
CA ARG A 276 14.89 -20.58 13.52
C ARG A 276 14.69 -21.52 14.71
N THR A 277 15.11 -22.79 14.61
CA THR A 277 15.04 -23.75 15.72
C THR A 277 15.97 -23.36 16.88
N LEU A 278 17.23 -22.99 16.59
CA LEU A 278 18.22 -22.59 17.60
C LEU A 278 17.85 -21.31 18.37
N SER A 279 16.96 -20.48 17.83
CA SER A 279 16.41 -19.35 18.58
C SER A 279 15.60 -19.78 19.82
N ASN A 280 15.07 -21.01 19.83
CA ASN A 280 14.31 -21.59 20.95
C ASN A 280 15.08 -22.75 21.62
N ALA A 281 15.57 -23.72 20.84
CA ALA A 281 16.33 -24.87 21.33
C ALA A 281 17.83 -24.57 21.51
N THR A 282 18.51 -25.30 22.39
CA THR A 282 19.96 -25.20 22.59
C THR A 282 20.79 -25.96 21.54
N GLN A 283 20.17 -26.89 20.81
CA GLN A 283 20.76 -27.67 19.72
C GLN A 283 19.68 -28.08 18.70
N THR A 284 20.09 -28.44 17.49
CA THR A 284 19.23 -29.04 16.45
C THR A 284 20.08 -29.89 15.50
N THR A 285 19.45 -30.79 14.75
CA THR A 285 20.08 -31.54 13.66
C THR A 285 19.67 -30.97 12.32
N VAL A 286 20.60 -30.91 11.38
CA VAL A 286 20.36 -30.75 9.93
C VAL A 286 20.50 -32.12 9.31
N GLU A 287 19.46 -32.55 8.62
CA GLU A 287 19.35 -33.87 7.99
C GLU A 287 18.75 -33.67 6.59
N ILE A 288 19.47 -34.14 5.56
CA ILE A 288 19.10 -33.98 4.15
C ILE A 288 19.55 -35.23 3.37
N ASP A 289 18.57 -36.07 3.01
CA ASP A 289 18.78 -37.28 2.23
C ASP A 289 19.30 -36.94 0.82
N SER A 290 20.30 -37.69 0.34
CA SER A 290 20.95 -37.52 -0.97
C SER A 290 21.21 -36.05 -1.32
N LEU A 291 21.96 -35.35 -0.48
CA LEU A 291 22.24 -33.91 -0.62
C LEU A 291 23.03 -33.61 -1.90
N PHE A 292 24.08 -34.38 -2.17
CA PHE A 292 24.97 -34.22 -3.33
C PHE A 292 25.64 -35.56 -3.69
N ASP A 293 25.66 -35.91 -4.97
CA ASP A 293 26.29 -37.14 -5.52
C ASP A 293 25.99 -38.41 -4.69
N GLY A 294 24.70 -38.67 -4.46
CA GLY A 294 24.22 -39.82 -3.69
C GLY A 294 24.30 -39.66 -2.16
N GLU A 295 25.22 -38.86 -1.64
CA GLU A 295 25.55 -38.78 -0.21
C GLU A 295 24.46 -38.09 0.62
N ASP A 296 24.00 -38.75 1.70
CA ASP A 296 23.17 -38.13 2.73
C ASP A 296 24.01 -37.14 3.57
N PHE A 297 23.38 -36.06 4.06
CA PHE A 297 24.02 -35.16 5.03
C PHE A 297 23.25 -35.10 6.33
N ASN A 298 23.86 -35.64 7.40
CA ASN A 298 23.41 -35.47 8.77
C ASN A 298 24.50 -34.76 9.61
N SER A 299 24.13 -33.68 10.31
CA SER A 299 24.98 -33.04 11.31
C SER A 299 24.21 -32.31 12.40
N SER A 300 24.73 -32.33 13.63
CA SER A 300 24.18 -31.57 14.76
C SER A 300 24.89 -30.23 14.95
N ILE A 301 24.12 -29.20 15.26
CA ILE A 301 24.59 -27.84 15.52
C ILE A 301 24.02 -27.33 16.85
N THR A 302 24.89 -26.75 17.68
CA THR A 302 24.49 -26.12 18.96
C THR A 302 24.29 -24.63 18.79
N ARG A 303 23.48 -24.03 19.67
CA ARG A 303 23.30 -22.57 19.73
C ARG A 303 24.64 -21.87 19.93
N ALA A 304 25.47 -22.36 20.86
CA ALA A 304 26.80 -21.82 21.11
C ALA A 304 27.64 -21.78 19.82
N ARG A 305 27.67 -22.88 19.05
CA ARG A 305 28.41 -22.93 17.79
C ARG A 305 27.86 -21.98 16.72
N PHE A 306 26.54 -21.81 16.65
CA PHE A 306 25.91 -20.81 15.78
C PHE A 306 26.23 -19.37 16.21
N GLU A 307 26.30 -19.11 17.52
CA GLU A 307 26.71 -17.82 18.07
C GLU A 307 28.20 -17.53 17.80
N ASP A 308 29.09 -18.52 17.92
CA ASP A 308 30.52 -18.40 17.57
C ASP A 308 30.71 -18.00 16.09
N LEU A 309 30.02 -18.70 15.18
CA LEU A 309 30.11 -18.47 13.73
C LEU A 309 29.65 -17.07 13.31
N ASN A 310 28.80 -16.43 14.13
CA ASN A 310 28.23 -15.12 13.86
C ASN A 310 28.73 -14.05 14.82
N ALA A 311 29.69 -14.35 15.71
CA ALA A 311 30.09 -13.48 16.81
C ALA A 311 30.55 -12.09 16.35
N LYS A 312 31.25 -11.99 15.22
CA LYS A 312 31.63 -10.71 14.62
C LYS A 312 30.40 -9.90 14.20
N SER A 313 29.53 -10.48 13.37
CA SER A 313 28.32 -9.82 12.85
C SER A 313 27.34 -9.43 13.97
N PHE A 314 27.15 -10.29 14.98
CA PHE A 314 26.32 -10.00 16.15
C PHE A 314 26.91 -8.90 17.04
N SER A 315 28.23 -8.72 17.09
CA SER A 315 28.85 -7.63 17.84
C SER A 315 28.78 -6.31 17.07
N GLY A 316 28.94 -6.35 15.75
CA GLY A 316 28.88 -5.18 14.87
C GLY A 316 27.53 -4.45 14.87
N THR A 317 26.42 -5.13 15.18
CA THR A 317 25.11 -4.45 15.31
C THR A 317 25.06 -3.42 16.45
N LEU A 318 26.00 -3.47 17.40
CA LEU A 318 26.11 -2.45 18.45
C LEU A 318 26.81 -1.16 17.97
N GLU A 319 27.44 -1.15 16.80
CA GLU A 319 28.11 0.04 16.26
C GLU A 319 27.08 1.10 15.79
N PRO A 320 26.04 0.78 14.98
CA PRO A 320 24.94 1.70 14.71
C PRO A 320 24.18 2.17 15.96
N VAL A 321 24.03 1.33 16.99
CA VAL A 321 23.40 1.74 18.27
C VAL A 321 24.23 2.83 18.97
N GLN A 322 25.55 2.67 19.03
CA GLN A 322 26.45 3.70 19.56
C GLN A 322 26.41 4.98 18.73
N GLN A 323 26.38 4.85 17.41
CA GLN A 323 26.35 5.98 16.47
C GLN A 323 25.05 6.80 16.63
N VAL A 324 23.88 6.15 16.73
CA VAL A 324 22.58 6.81 16.96
C VAL A 324 22.51 7.55 18.30
N LEU A 325 23.05 6.97 19.38
CA LEU A 325 23.13 7.65 20.68
C LEU A 325 24.04 8.89 20.61
N LYS A 326 25.18 8.79 19.91
CA LYS A 326 26.10 9.90 19.69
C LYS A 326 25.48 11.02 18.85
N ASP A 327 24.81 10.68 17.75
CA ASP A 327 24.21 11.64 16.81
C ASP A 327 23.00 12.37 17.41
N SER A 328 22.22 11.69 18.25
CA SER A 328 21.09 12.29 18.98
C SER A 328 21.51 13.07 20.23
N GLY A 329 22.76 12.95 20.67
CA GLY A 329 23.27 13.54 21.90
C GLY A 329 22.69 12.94 23.18
N LEU A 330 22.10 11.73 23.11
CA LEU A 330 21.44 11.08 24.25
C LEU A 330 22.29 9.95 24.84
N GLU A 331 22.44 9.95 26.17
CA GLU A 331 23.03 8.84 26.90
C GLU A 331 22.12 7.60 26.87
N LYS A 332 22.71 6.41 27.06
CA LYS A 332 21.96 5.15 27.28
C LYS A 332 20.86 5.29 28.34
N SER A 333 21.15 6.06 29.40
CA SER A 333 20.28 6.36 30.54
C SER A 333 19.00 7.13 30.19
N LYS A 334 18.95 7.74 28.99
CA LYS A 334 17.85 8.59 28.50
C LYS A 334 16.98 7.92 27.44
N VAL A 335 17.29 6.67 27.06
CA VAL A 335 16.40 5.84 26.26
C VAL A 335 15.37 5.22 27.19
N ASP A 336 14.10 5.59 27.03
CA ASP A 336 12.98 5.11 27.87
C ASP A 336 12.57 3.69 27.50
N GLU A 337 12.55 3.33 26.22
CA GLU A 337 12.12 2.01 25.72
C GLU A 337 13.00 1.51 24.57
N ILE A 338 13.14 0.18 24.43
CA ILE A 338 13.92 -0.45 23.35
C ILE A 338 13.03 -1.49 22.66
N VAL A 339 12.58 -1.20 21.45
CA VAL A 339 11.60 -1.99 20.70
C VAL A 339 12.31 -2.84 19.64
N LEU A 340 11.96 -4.12 19.56
CA LEU A 340 12.52 -5.08 18.61
C LEU A 340 11.62 -5.26 17.39
N VAL A 341 12.21 -5.19 16.20
CA VAL A 341 11.56 -5.33 14.89
C VAL A 341 12.39 -6.24 13.99
N GLY A 342 11.78 -6.92 13.03
CA GLY A 342 12.45 -7.83 12.10
C GLY A 342 12.75 -9.20 12.72
N GLY A 343 12.43 -10.27 11.99
CA GLY A 343 12.47 -11.64 12.50
C GLY A 343 13.81 -12.14 13.04
N SER A 344 14.94 -11.52 12.70
CA SER A 344 16.25 -11.92 13.23
C SER A 344 16.50 -11.41 14.66
N THR A 345 15.73 -10.43 15.15
CA THR A 345 15.74 -10.07 16.59
C THR A 345 15.22 -11.19 17.50
N ARG A 346 14.58 -12.22 16.94
CA ARG A 346 14.18 -13.43 17.67
C ARG A 346 15.40 -14.27 18.15
N ILE A 347 16.62 -13.99 17.66
CA ILE A 347 17.87 -14.65 18.09
C ILE A 347 18.23 -14.24 19.54
N PRO A 348 18.36 -15.17 20.51
CA PRO A 348 18.66 -14.85 21.90
C PRO A 348 19.94 -14.06 22.12
N ARG A 349 20.99 -14.31 21.32
CA ARG A 349 22.27 -13.60 21.43
C ARG A 349 22.18 -12.11 21.10
N ILE A 350 21.39 -11.75 20.10
CA ILE A 350 21.11 -10.36 19.73
C ILE A 350 20.38 -9.65 20.88
N GLN A 351 19.33 -10.27 21.42
CA GLN A 351 18.60 -9.74 22.57
C GLN A 351 19.50 -9.58 23.79
N LYS A 352 20.36 -10.56 24.07
CA LYS A 352 21.33 -10.46 25.17
C LYS A 352 22.33 -9.33 24.94
N LEU A 353 22.97 -9.23 23.77
CA LEU A 353 23.95 -8.19 23.48
C LEU A 353 23.35 -6.77 23.59
N LEU A 354 22.11 -6.58 23.13
CA LEU A 354 21.42 -5.29 23.23
C LEU A 354 21.02 -4.97 24.68
N SER A 355 20.54 -5.96 25.44
CA SER A 355 20.20 -5.78 26.87
C SER A 355 21.43 -5.54 27.74
N ASP A 356 22.51 -6.31 27.54
CA ASP A 356 23.82 -6.13 28.17
C ASP A 356 24.39 -4.73 27.82
N PHE A 357 24.22 -4.26 26.57
CA PHE A 357 24.67 -2.93 26.15
C PHE A 357 23.88 -1.80 26.84
N PHE A 358 22.59 -1.98 27.14
CA PHE A 358 21.79 -1.06 27.97
C PHE A 358 21.75 -1.48 29.45
N ASP A 359 22.87 -1.96 29.97
CA ASP A 359 23.13 -2.16 31.40
C ASP A 359 22.10 -3.09 32.09
N GLY A 360 21.63 -4.11 31.37
CA GLY A 360 20.65 -5.11 31.81
C GLY A 360 19.18 -4.71 31.60
N LYS A 361 18.91 -3.58 30.92
CA LYS A 361 17.56 -3.09 30.66
C LYS A 361 16.71 -4.10 29.86
N LYS A 362 15.48 -4.31 30.31
CA LYS A 362 14.47 -5.13 29.62
C LYS A 362 14.16 -4.56 28.23
N LEU A 363 14.18 -5.43 27.22
CA LEU A 363 13.74 -5.11 25.86
C LEU A 363 12.22 -5.27 25.74
N GLU A 364 11.58 -4.36 25.01
CA GLU A 364 10.13 -4.36 24.79
C GLU A 364 9.76 -5.22 23.56
N LYS A 365 8.67 -5.98 23.72
CA LYS A 365 8.23 -7.08 22.85
C LYS A 365 6.70 -7.13 22.71
N SER A 366 6.04 -6.02 23.01
CA SER A 366 4.58 -5.85 22.94
C SER A 366 4.00 -5.86 21.52
N ILE A 367 4.82 -5.55 20.51
CA ILE A 367 4.46 -5.57 19.09
C ILE A 367 5.01 -6.83 18.41
N ASN A 368 4.36 -7.28 17.34
CA ASN A 368 4.86 -8.40 16.54
C ASN A 368 5.98 -7.93 15.58
N PRO A 369 7.23 -8.40 15.72
CA PRO A 369 8.37 -7.91 14.93
C PRO A 369 8.27 -8.21 13.43
N ASP A 370 7.40 -9.14 13.01
CA ASP A 370 7.22 -9.52 11.61
C ASP A 370 6.02 -8.80 10.93
N GLU A 371 5.28 -7.94 11.65
CA GLU A 371 4.05 -7.26 11.17
C GLU A 371 4.01 -5.76 11.49
N ALA A 372 4.75 -5.28 12.49
CA ALA A 372 4.71 -3.90 12.97
C ALA A 372 5.02 -2.84 11.90
N VAL A 373 5.89 -3.17 10.93
CA VAL A 373 6.25 -2.28 9.84
C VAL A 373 5.05 -2.07 8.89
N ALA A 374 4.42 -3.15 8.44
CA ALA A 374 3.21 -3.07 7.62
C ALA A 374 2.06 -2.38 8.36
N TYR A 375 1.94 -2.61 9.68
CA TYR A 375 0.96 -1.93 10.53
C TYR A 375 1.11 -0.40 10.48
N GLY A 376 2.33 0.12 10.71
CA GLY A 376 2.59 1.55 10.64
C GLY A 376 2.40 2.16 9.25
N ALA A 377 2.82 1.43 8.21
CA ALA A 377 2.56 1.82 6.82
C ALA A 377 1.06 1.91 6.52
N ALA A 378 0.24 1.00 7.06
CA ALA A 378 -1.22 1.00 6.88
C ALA A 378 -1.91 2.15 7.62
N VAL A 379 -1.46 2.51 8.83
CA VAL A 379 -1.90 3.74 9.52
C VAL A 379 -1.62 4.96 8.64
N GLN A 380 -0.38 5.11 8.15
CA GLN A 380 0.00 6.23 7.31
C GLN A 380 -0.79 6.27 5.99
N ALA A 381 -1.09 5.12 5.40
CA ALA A 381 -1.95 4.99 4.23
C ALA A 381 -3.40 5.39 4.52
N GLY A 382 -3.95 5.03 5.69
CA GLY A 382 -5.26 5.44 6.16
C GLY A 382 -5.38 6.96 6.31
N ILE A 383 -4.35 7.60 6.88
CA ILE A 383 -4.27 9.06 7.03
C ILE A 383 -4.19 9.75 5.67
N LEU A 384 -3.22 9.37 4.82
CA LEU A 384 -2.99 9.99 3.52
C LEU A 384 -4.12 9.78 2.50
N SER A 385 -4.96 8.76 2.69
CA SER A 385 -6.17 8.54 1.88
C SER A 385 -7.44 9.18 2.47
N GLY A 386 -7.35 9.86 3.62
CA GLY A 386 -8.50 10.47 4.31
C GLY A 386 -9.48 9.48 4.93
N LYS A 387 -9.19 8.17 4.87
CA LYS A 387 -10.04 7.11 5.46
C LYS A 387 -9.89 7.05 6.99
N ALA A 388 -8.74 7.45 7.52
CA ALA A 388 -8.52 7.57 8.95
C ALA A 388 -9.15 8.87 9.50
N THR A 389 -10.37 8.73 10.00
CA THR A 389 -11.20 9.83 10.53
C THR A 389 -11.29 9.85 12.05
N SER A 390 -10.62 8.92 12.72
CA SER A 390 -10.51 8.86 14.18
C SER A 390 -9.61 10.00 14.70
N ALA A 391 -9.96 10.59 15.85
CA ALA A 391 -9.19 11.69 16.43
C ALA A 391 -7.70 11.30 16.66
N GLU A 392 -7.47 10.05 17.05
CA GLU A 392 -6.13 9.49 17.34
C GLU A 392 -5.21 9.46 16.10
N THR A 393 -5.78 9.49 14.90
CA THR A 393 -5.06 9.57 13.62
C THR A 393 -5.01 10.98 13.03
N GLN A 394 -5.79 11.93 13.56
CA GLN A 394 -5.76 13.33 13.12
C GLN A 394 -4.59 14.11 13.74
N ASP A 395 -4.21 13.77 14.98
CA ASP A 395 -3.08 14.39 15.69
C ASP A 395 -1.72 13.74 15.38
N LEU A 396 -1.64 12.79 14.43
CA LEU A 396 -0.40 12.11 14.08
C LEU A 396 0.49 12.99 13.20
N LEU A 397 1.62 13.44 13.75
CA LEU A 397 2.66 14.21 13.06
C LEU A 397 3.97 13.43 13.03
N LEU A 398 4.45 13.12 11.83
CA LEU A 398 5.73 12.46 11.61
C LEU A 398 6.79 13.46 11.13
N LEU A 399 7.92 13.53 11.84
CA LEU A 399 9.12 14.28 11.50
C LEU A 399 10.32 13.31 11.38
N ASP A 400 10.60 12.87 10.15
CA ASP A 400 11.72 11.96 9.83
C ASP A 400 12.97 12.75 9.38
N VAL A 401 14.10 12.10 9.13
CA VAL A 401 15.41 12.73 8.84
C VAL A 401 16.13 12.11 7.63
N VAL A 402 17.07 12.83 7.02
CA VAL A 402 18.02 12.21 6.06
C VAL A 402 19.03 11.32 6.81
N PRO A 403 19.27 10.07 6.36
CA PRO A 403 20.16 9.13 7.05
C PRO A 403 21.66 9.43 6.83
N LEU A 404 21.99 9.99 5.67
CA LEU A 404 23.32 10.29 5.17
C LEU A 404 23.35 11.71 4.59
N SER A 405 24.49 12.37 4.75
CA SER A 405 24.74 13.73 4.27
C SER A 405 24.75 13.76 2.74
N LEU A 406 24.13 14.79 2.18
CA LEU A 406 24.03 15.05 0.74
C LEU A 406 24.90 16.27 0.39
N GLY A 407 25.68 16.17 -0.68
CA GLY A 407 26.63 17.23 -1.06
C GLY A 407 27.18 17.07 -2.47
N VAL A 408 28.23 17.81 -2.78
CA VAL A 408 28.92 17.77 -4.08
C VAL A 408 30.41 17.45 -3.92
N ALA A 409 31.06 17.04 -5.01
CA ALA A 409 32.52 17.10 -5.09
C ALA A 409 33.01 18.53 -5.33
N MET A 410 34.06 18.92 -4.61
CA MET A 410 34.91 20.08 -4.92
C MET A 410 36.17 19.64 -5.65
N GLU A 411 37.01 20.60 -6.04
CA GLU A 411 38.37 20.36 -6.53
C GLU A 411 39.14 19.40 -5.59
N GLY A 412 39.94 18.50 -6.17
CA GLY A 412 40.60 17.42 -5.44
C GLY A 412 39.70 16.24 -5.04
N ASN A 413 38.46 16.16 -5.57
CA ASN A 413 37.46 15.14 -5.24
C ASN A 413 37.02 15.13 -3.77
N ILE A 414 37.04 16.31 -3.14
CA ILE A 414 36.72 16.50 -1.72
C ILE A 414 35.22 16.70 -1.55
N PHE A 415 34.60 15.95 -0.63
CA PHE A 415 33.17 16.03 -0.37
C PHE A 415 32.78 17.31 0.40
N ALA A 416 31.80 18.03 -0.13
CA ALA A 416 31.24 19.24 0.43
C ALA A 416 29.75 19.04 0.77
N PRO A 417 29.41 18.74 2.05
CA PRO A 417 28.02 18.59 2.45
C PRO A 417 27.22 19.89 2.26
N VAL A 418 25.96 19.73 1.89
CA VAL A 418 24.95 20.79 1.71
C VAL A 418 23.73 20.51 2.61
N VAL A 419 23.30 19.25 2.68
CA VAL A 419 22.33 18.75 3.66
C VAL A 419 23.06 17.77 4.59
N PRO A 420 23.27 18.06 5.88
CA PRO A 420 23.91 17.11 6.80
C PRO A 420 22.94 16.00 7.20
N ARG A 421 23.45 14.80 7.52
CA ARG A 421 22.64 13.73 8.10
C ARG A 421 21.99 14.16 9.42
N GLY A 422 20.82 13.59 9.72
CA GLY A 422 19.98 14.01 10.84
C GLY A 422 19.16 15.29 10.59
N GLN A 423 19.34 15.98 9.46
CA GLN A 423 18.45 17.08 9.07
C GLN A 423 17.03 16.53 8.81
N THR A 424 16.06 17.07 9.53
CA THR A 424 14.62 16.76 9.37
C THR A 424 14.15 17.02 7.94
N VAL A 425 13.33 16.12 7.39
CA VAL A 425 12.68 16.23 6.08
C VAL A 425 11.19 16.64 6.21
N PRO A 426 10.61 17.34 5.23
CA PRO A 426 11.24 17.88 4.02
C PRO A 426 12.18 19.06 4.35
N THR A 427 13.18 19.30 3.50
CA THR A 427 14.15 20.37 3.72
C THR A 427 14.62 21.01 2.43
N ILE A 428 15.00 22.29 2.49
CA ILE A 428 15.67 23.00 1.40
C ILE A 428 16.95 23.61 1.97
N LYS A 429 18.08 23.34 1.32
CA LYS A 429 19.39 23.94 1.62
C LYS A 429 19.95 24.58 0.37
N LYS A 430 20.73 25.65 0.54
CA LYS A 430 21.36 26.39 -0.55
C LYS A 430 22.85 26.53 -0.28
N ARG A 431 23.70 26.35 -1.30
CA ARG A 431 25.13 26.61 -1.24
C ARG A 431 25.59 27.20 -2.57
N THR A 432 26.28 28.34 -2.51
CA THR A 432 26.87 28.98 -3.68
C THR A 432 28.24 28.39 -3.97
N PHE A 433 28.50 28.09 -5.24
CA PHE A 433 29.78 27.68 -5.80
C PHE A 433 30.22 28.71 -6.86
N THR A 434 31.43 28.56 -7.40
CA THR A 434 32.00 29.51 -8.38
C THR A 434 32.91 28.78 -9.37
N THR A 435 33.31 29.49 -10.44
CA THR A 435 34.25 29.01 -11.46
C THR A 435 35.69 29.06 -10.95
N VAL A 436 36.51 28.10 -11.38
CA VAL A 436 37.95 28.01 -11.02
C VAL A 436 38.88 28.39 -12.17
N VAL A 437 38.33 28.63 -13.37
CA VAL A 437 39.07 29.09 -14.56
C VAL A 437 38.43 30.34 -15.15
N ASP A 438 39.24 31.27 -15.63
CA ASP A 438 38.78 32.46 -16.37
C ASP A 438 38.00 32.05 -17.63
N ASN A 439 36.86 32.70 -17.85
CA ASN A 439 35.92 32.47 -18.95
C ASN A 439 35.37 31.03 -19.02
N GLN A 440 35.32 30.31 -17.89
CA GLN A 440 34.74 28.98 -17.79
C GLN A 440 33.24 28.99 -18.13
N THR A 441 32.90 28.52 -19.33
CA THR A 441 31.51 28.48 -19.85
C THR A 441 30.69 27.27 -19.38
N THR A 442 31.32 26.27 -18.76
CA THR A 442 30.67 25.05 -18.26
C THR A 442 31.19 24.67 -16.86
N VAL A 443 30.28 24.28 -15.97
CA VAL A 443 30.63 23.69 -14.66
C VAL A 443 29.85 22.39 -14.48
N GLN A 444 30.58 21.33 -14.13
CA GLN A 444 30.00 20.04 -13.73
C GLN A 444 29.80 20.02 -12.21
N PHE A 445 28.69 19.42 -11.78
CA PHE A 445 28.34 19.23 -10.38
C PHE A 445 28.09 17.75 -10.09
N PRO A 446 29.13 16.98 -9.73
CA PRO A 446 28.98 15.61 -9.22
C PRO A 446 28.33 15.63 -7.83
N VAL A 447 27.20 14.94 -7.67
CA VAL A 447 26.42 14.89 -6.42
C VAL A 447 26.67 13.56 -5.71
N TYR A 448 26.92 13.62 -4.40
CA TYR A 448 27.28 12.46 -3.58
C TYR A 448 26.47 12.39 -2.28
N GLN A 449 26.34 11.17 -1.76
CA GLN A 449 25.73 10.84 -0.47
C GLN A 449 26.69 10.01 0.39
N GLY A 450 26.98 10.47 1.61
CA GLY A 450 27.87 9.79 2.57
C GLY A 450 28.61 10.75 3.50
N GLU A 451 29.43 10.21 4.41
CA GLU A 451 30.13 10.98 5.45
C GLU A 451 31.66 11.07 5.24
N ARG A 452 32.18 10.52 4.13
CA ARG A 452 33.63 10.45 3.88
C ARG A 452 34.13 11.73 3.21
N THR A 453 35.35 12.14 3.54
CA THR A 453 35.96 13.37 2.99
C THR A 453 36.36 13.23 1.51
N ASN A 454 36.70 12.03 1.06
CA ASN A 454 36.95 11.72 -0.35
C ASN A 454 35.66 11.20 -0.99
N CYS A 455 35.20 11.84 -2.08
CA CYS A 455 33.97 11.41 -2.76
C CYS A 455 34.04 9.99 -3.34
N ALA A 456 35.24 9.45 -3.60
CA ALA A 456 35.41 8.06 -4.05
C ALA A 456 35.03 7.02 -2.97
N ASP A 457 34.93 7.42 -1.70
CA ASP A 457 34.43 6.59 -0.60
C ASP A 457 32.91 6.79 -0.32
N ASN A 458 32.23 7.67 -1.09
CA ASN A 458 30.81 7.99 -0.93
C ASN A 458 29.98 7.42 -2.11
N THR A 459 28.65 7.34 -1.94
CA THR A 459 27.75 6.93 -3.02
C THR A 459 27.55 8.10 -3.99
N SER A 460 27.85 7.92 -5.28
CA SER A 460 27.48 8.89 -6.32
C SER A 460 25.98 8.81 -6.62
N LEU A 461 25.30 9.96 -6.61
CA LEU A 461 23.88 10.10 -6.98
C LEU A 461 23.70 10.57 -8.44
N GLY A 462 24.79 10.89 -9.13
CA GLY A 462 24.79 11.41 -10.50
C GLY A 462 25.52 12.75 -10.63
N GLU A 463 25.51 13.29 -11.85
CA GLU A 463 26.15 14.56 -12.19
C GLU A 463 25.26 15.37 -13.13
N PHE A 464 25.43 16.69 -13.12
CA PHE A 464 24.84 17.59 -14.12
C PHE A 464 25.83 18.67 -14.56
N THR A 465 25.63 19.19 -15.76
CA THR A 465 26.43 20.30 -16.31
C THR A 465 25.59 21.56 -16.40
N LEU A 466 26.03 22.64 -15.77
CA LEU A 466 25.47 23.99 -15.94
C LEU A 466 26.21 24.70 -17.08
N ALA A 467 25.49 24.98 -18.16
CA ALA A 467 26.02 25.63 -19.37
C ALA A 467 24.91 26.34 -20.17
N PRO A 468 25.21 27.41 -20.93
CA PRO A 468 26.46 28.17 -20.92
C PRO A 468 26.46 29.20 -19.77
N ILE A 469 27.53 29.22 -18.99
CA ILE A 469 27.84 30.28 -18.01
C ILE A 469 28.39 31.50 -18.77
N PRO A 470 28.06 32.75 -18.37
CA PRO A 470 28.65 33.95 -18.99
C PRO A 470 30.18 34.00 -18.80
N PRO A 471 30.94 34.59 -19.76
CA PRO A 471 32.38 34.78 -19.58
C PRO A 471 32.65 35.78 -18.44
N MET A 472 33.29 35.29 -17.38
CA MET A 472 33.69 36.00 -16.16
C MET A 472 35.07 35.50 -15.71
N ARG A 473 35.74 36.19 -14.78
CA ARG A 473 36.96 35.63 -14.18
C ARG A 473 36.66 34.47 -13.23
N ALA A 474 37.69 33.68 -12.91
CA ALA A 474 37.63 32.72 -11.82
C ALA A 474 37.21 33.42 -10.52
N GLY A 475 36.28 32.81 -9.77
CA GLY A 475 35.72 33.38 -8.54
C GLY A 475 34.62 34.44 -8.69
N GLU A 476 34.36 34.96 -9.90
CA GLU A 476 33.32 35.99 -10.12
C GLU A 476 31.92 35.38 -10.33
N ALA A 477 31.80 34.17 -10.89
CA ALA A 477 30.52 33.54 -11.18
C ALA A 477 29.82 33.04 -9.89
N ALA A 478 28.54 33.37 -9.71
CA ALA A 478 27.75 32.97 -8.53
C ALA A 478 26.76 31.85 -8.87
N LEU A 479 27.13 30.61 -8.58
CA LEU A 479 26.39 29.39 -8.94
C LEU A 479 25.64 28.86 -7.71
N GLU A 480 24.37 29.23 -7.54
CA GLU A 480 23.56 28.77 -6.40
C GLU A 480 23.01 27.37 -6.65
N CYS A 481 23.55 26.37 -5.95
CA CYS A 481 22.96 25.05 -5.87
C CYS A 481 21.94 24.99 -4.73
N VAL A 482 20.73 24.56 -5.08
CA VAL A 482 19.59 24.32 -4.19
C VAL A 482 19.40 22.81 -4.08
N PHE A 483 19.47 22.27 -2.86
CA PHE A 483 19.19 20.88 -2.53
C PHE A 483 17.83 20.82 -1.83
N GLU A 484 16.84 20.21 -2.48
CA GLU A 484 15.47 20.01 -1.99
C GLU A 484 15.30 18.52 -1.69
N VAL A 485 14.95 18.17 -0.46
CA VAL A 485 14.63 16.78 -0.07
C VAL A 485 13.17 16.72 0.33
N ASP A 486 12.41 15.84 -0.31
CA ASP A 486 10.96 15.73 -0.15
C ASP A 486 10.54 14.89 1.07
N VAL A 487 9.23 14.70 1.22
CA VAL A 487 8.62 13.90 2.30
C VAL A 487 8.84 12.38 2.20
N ASN A 488 9.49 11.91 1.13
CA ASN A 488 9.90 10.52 0.90
C ASN A 488 11.41 10.31 1.20
N GLY A 489 12.14 11.41 1.47
CA GLY A 489 13.60 11.41 1.56
C GLY A 489 14.31 11.40 0.20
N ILE A 490 13.63 11.80 -0.88
CA ILE A 490 14.17 11.82 -2.25
C ILE A 490 14.72 13.21 -2.57
N LEU A 491 15.90 13.27 -3.18
CA LEU A 491 16.64 14.48 -3.52
C LEU A 491 16.31 15.00 -4.93
N LYS A 492 16.10 16.31 -5.00
CA LYS A 492 16.06 17.13 -6.21
C LYS A 492 17.09 18.24 -6.07
N VAL A 493 17.97 18.41 -7.07
CA VAL A 493 18.96 19.50 -7.09
C VAL A 493 18.68 20.44 -8.26
N THR A 494 18.83 21.74 -8.03
CA THR A 494 18.80 22.78 -9.06
C THR A 494 20.00 23.68 -8.88
N ALA A 495 20.74 24.00 -9.94
CA ALA A 495 21.78 25.02 -9.91
C ALA A 495 21.41 26.21 -10.79
N THR A 496 21.54 27.42 -10.25
CA THR A 496 21.22 28.67 -10.97
C THR A 496 22.40 29.63 -10.93
N GLU A 497 22.85 30.08 -12.09
CA GLU A 497 23.82 31.16 -12.22
C GLU A 497 23.09 32.51 -12.03
N LYS A 498 23.47 33.27 -10.99
CA LYS A 498 22.66 34.40 -10.51
C LYS A 498 22.60 35.63 -11.42
N SER A 499 23.61 35.86 -12.27
CA SER A 499 23.67 37.09 -13.09
C SER A 499 22.83 36.99 -14.37
N SER A 500 22.79 35.82 -15.01
CA SER A 500 21.95 35.55 -16.18
C SER A 500 20.60 34.92 -15.85
N GLY A 501 20.41 34.47 -14.60
CA GLY A 501 19.21 33.75 -14.15
C GLY A 501 19.09 32.33 -14.73
N ARG A 502 20.10 31.84 -15.45
CA ARG A 502 20.08 30.51 -16.08
C ARG A 502 20.15 29.42 -15.04
N SER A 503 19.12 28.56 -15.02
CA SER A 503 19.07 27.36 -14.21
C SER A 503 19.34 26.10 -15.03
N ALA A 504 20.06 25.16 -14.43
CA ALA A 504 20.07 23.75 -14.80
C ALA A 504 19.51 22.96 -13.62
N ASN A 505 18.37 22.32 -13.81
CA ASN A 505 17.81 21.35 -12.86
C ASN A 505 18.34 19.95 -13.18
N ILE A 506 18.63 19.15 -12.15
CA ILE A 506 18.79 17.71 -12.32
C ILE A 506 17.51 17.02 -11.84
N THR A 507 16.61 16.77 -12.78
CA THR A 507 15.74 15.59 -12.68
C THR A 507 16.63 14.41 -13.05
N ILE A 508 17.03 13.61 -12.07
CA ILE A 508 18.12 12.64 -12.21
C ILE A 508 17.67 11.44 -13.07
N SER A 509 17.75 11.56 -14.39
CA SER A 509 17.32 10.55 -15.38
C SER A 509 18.41 9.56 -15.79
N ASN A 510 19.68 9.92 -15.64
CA ASN A 510 20.83 9.16 -16.15
C ASN A 510 21.71 8.56 -15.04
N ALA A 511 21.22 8.51 -13.80
CA ALA A 511 21.91 7.85 -12.69
C ALA A 511 21.30 6.49 -12.40
N VAL A 512 22.16 5.58 -11.95
CA VAL A 512 21.79 4.18 -11.69
C VAL A 512 20.68 4.06 -10.65
N GLY A 513 19.71 3.19 -10.94
CA GLY A 513 18.52 2.96 -10.11
C GLY A 513 17.32 3.83 -10.49
N LYS A 514 17.49 4.83 -11.35
CA LYS A 514 16.41 5.73 -11.79
C LYS A 514 16.02 5.43 -13.23
N LEU A 515 14.72 5.38 -13.48
CA LEU A 515 14.13 5.08 -14.78
C LEU A 515 13.49 6.35 -15.36
N SER A 516 13.54 6.52 -16.68
CA SER A 516 12.76 7.56 -17.36
C SER A 516 11.27 7.22 -17.36
N THR A 517 10.40 8.22 -17.50
CA THR A 517 8.95 8.01 -17.59
C THR A 517 8.57 7.00 -18.67
N THR A 518 9.24 7.04 -19.82
CA THR A 518 9.00 6.13 -20.96
C THR A 518 9.43 4.70 -20.67
N GLU A 519 10.50 4.48 -19.91
CA GLU A 519 10.89 3.13 -19.44
C GLU A 519 9.88 2.60 -18.41
N ILE A 520 9.41 3.45 -17.48
CA ILE A 520 8.37 3.09 -16.52
C ILE A 520 7.05 2.74 -17.23
N GLU A 521 6.63 3.53 -18.23
CA GLU A 521 5.45 3.27 -19.06
C GLU A 521 5.57 1.94 -19.82
N GLN A 522 6.72 1.67 -20.45
CA GLN A 522 7.00 0.39 -21.11
C GLN A 522 6.94 -0.79 -20.13
N MET A 523 7.53 -0.65 -18.94
CA MET A 523 7.49 -1.69 -17.89
C MET A 523 6.09 -1.92 -17.32
N ILE A 524 5.25 -0.87 -17.22
CA ILE A 524 3.83 -1.00 -16.87
C ILE A 524 3.08 -1.81 -17.94
N ASP A 525 3.31 -1.50 -19.22
CA ASP A 525 2.70 -2.20 -20.35
C ASP A 525 3.14 -3.67 -20.41
N ASP A 526 4.43 -3.97 -20.17
CA ASP A 526 4.93 -5.34 -20.13
C ASP A 526 4.43 -6.10 -18.89
N ALA A 527 4.37 -5.47 -17.72
CA ALA A 527 3.74 -6.05 -16.53
C ALA A 527 2.24 -6.38 -16.76
N ALA A 528 1.52 -5.54 -17.51
CA ALA A 528 0.14 -5.80 -17.91
C ALA A 528 0.01 -6.95 -18.94
N LYS A 529 0.92 -7.04 -19.91
CA LYS A 529 1.00 -8.17 -20.86
C LYS A 529 1.24 -9.49 -20.13
N PHE A 530 2.19 -9.53 -19.20
CA PHE A 530 2.47 -10.73 -18.40
C PHE A 530 1.27 -11.12 -17.53
N LYS A 531 0.64 -10.17 -16.83
CA LYS A 531 -0.59 -10.45 -16.05
C LYS A 531 -1.72 -11.01 -16.91
N SER A 532 -1.90 -10.51 -18.14
CA SER A 532 -2.88 -11.06 -19.09
C SER A 532 -2.56 -12.51 -19.49
N SER A 533 -1.27 -12.85 -19.62
CA SER A 533 -0.81 -14.23 -19.88
C SER A 533 -1.03 -15.15 -18.68
N ASP A 534 -0.62 -14.73 -17.48
CA ASP A 534 -0.81 -15.50 -16.24
C ASP A 534 -2.33 -15.72 -15.97
N GLU A 535 -3.17 -14.72 -16.23
CA GLU A 535 -4.64 -14.85 -16.19
C GLU A 535 -5.19 -15.83 -17.23
N ALA A 536 -4.65 -15.84 -18.46
CA ALA A 536 -5.09 -16.75 -19.52
C ALA A 536 -4.70 -18.20 -19.19
N PHE A 537 -3.50 -18.42 -18.66
CA PHE A 537 -3.04 -19.72 -18.16
C PHE A 537 -3.91 -20.20 -16.99
N THR A 538 -4.20 -19.33 -16.02
CA THR A 538 -5.10 -19.64 -14.89
C THR A 538 -6.49 -20.06 -15.38
N LYS A 539 -7.10 -19.30 -16.31
CA LYS A 539 -8.43 -19.61 -16.88
C LYS A 539 -8.44 -20.93 -17.66
N LYS A 540 -7.32 -21.32 -18.28
CA LYS A 540 -7.11 -22.62 -18.93
C LYS A 540 -7.03 -23.75 -17.90
N PHE A 541 -6.23 -23.58 -16.85
CA PHE A 541 -6.10 -24.56 -15.77
C PHE A 541 -7.41 -24.76 -14.98
N GLU A 542 -8.12 -23.69 -14.61
CA GLU A 542 -9.47 -23.79 -14.01
C GLU A 542 -10.44 -24.58 -14.89
N SER A 543 -10.42 -24.34 -16.22
CA SER A 543 -11.28 -25.04 -17.17
C SER A 543 -10.90 -26.52 -17.30
N ARG A 544 -9.60 -26.85 -17.16
CA ARG A 544 -9.09 -28.23 -17.09
C ARG A 544 -9.62 -28.93 -15.85
N GLN A 545 -9.41 -28.36 -14.66
CA GLN A 545 -9.83 -28.98 -13.41
C GLN A 545 -11.36 -29.09 -13.27
N GLN A 546 -12.12 -28.14 -13.84
CA GLN A 546 -13.57 -28.24 -13.93
C GLN A 546 -14.01 -29.42 -14.81
N LEU A 547 -13.37 -29.61 -15.97
CA LEU A 547 -13.66 -30.72 -16.88
C LEU A 547 -13.27 -32.08 -16.26
N GLU A 548 -12.06 -32.19 -15.71
CA GLU A 548 -11.56 -33.40 -15.03
C GLU A 548 -12.47 -33.79 -13.85
N SER A 549 -12.77 -32.85 -12.95
CA SER A 549 -13.73 -33.07 -11.85
C SER A 549 -15.11 -33.46 -12.35
N TYR A 550 -15.54 -32.99 -13.53
CA TYR A 550 -16.83 -33.37 -14.11
C TYR A 550 -16.80 -34.75 -14.79
N ILE A 551 -15.67 -35.14 -15.38
CA ILE A 551 -15.42 -36.50 -15.91
C ILE A 551 -15.55 -37.52 -14.79
N SER A 552 -14.80 -37.40 -13.68
CA SER A 552 -14.83 -38.40 -12.60
C SER A 552 -16.23 -38.56 -11.98
N ARG A 553 -16.95 -37.45 -11.76
CA ARG A 553 -18.36 -37.48 -11.32
C ARG A 553 -19.30 -38.16 -12.31
N VAL A 554 -18.99 -38.13 -13.60
CA VAL A 554 -19.77 -38.83 -14.64
C VAL A 554 -19.37 -40.31 -14.72
N GLU A 555 -18.11 -40.66 -14.49
CA GLU A 555 -17.66 -42.04 -14.36
C GLU A 555 -18.32 -42.74 -13.17
N GLU A 556 -18.38 -42.11 -12.00
CA GLU A 556 -19.15 -42.60 -10.82
C GLU A 556 -20.61 -42.91 -11.20
N ILE A 557 -21.27 -41.99 -11.90
CA ILE A 557 -22.67 -42.13 -12.35
C ILE A 557 -22.87 -43.26 -13.38
N VAL A 558 -21.87 -43.55 -14.21
CA VAL A 558 -21.91 -44.58 -15.27
C VAL A 558 -21.49 -45.97 -14.75
N SER A 559 -20.66 -46.00 -13.71
CA SER A 559 -20.15 -47.21 -13.06
C SER A 559 -21.07 -47.74 -11.95
N ASP A 560 -21.83 -46.88 -11.25
CA ASP A 560 -22.89 -47.30 -10.32
C ASP A 560 -23.85 -48.30 -11.02
N PRO A 561 -23.90 -49.58 -10.59
CA PRO A 561 -24.74 -50.60 -11.24
C PRO A 561 -26.22 -50.23 -11.23
N THR A 562 -26.68 -49.57 -10.16
CA THR A 562 -28.08 -49.16 -10.00
C THR A 562 -28.46 -48.01 -10.94
N MET A 563 -27.49 -47.18 -11.35
CA MET A 563 -27.72 -46.08 -12.31
C MET A 563 -27.48 -46.54 -13.75
N SER A 564 -26.45 -47.36 -13.98
CA SER A 564 -26.19 -48.05 -15.25
C SER A 564 -27.42 -48.81 -15.75
N MET A 565 -28.13 -49.56 -14.87
CA MET A 565 -29.37 -50.27 -15.24
C MET A 565 -30.56 -49.37 -15.56
N LYS A 566 -30.54 -48.08 -15.18
CA LYS A 566 -31.64 -47.11 -15.44
C LYS A 566 -31.43 -46.30 -16.73
N LEU A 567 -30.23 -46.36 -17.34
CA LEU A 567 -29.94 -45.71 -18.61
C LEU A 567 -30.57 -46.47 -19.78
N LYS A 568 -31.22 -45.75 -20.71
CA LYS A 568 -31.73 -46.37 -21.95
C LYS A 568 -30.58 -46.96 -22.78
N ARG A 569 -30.79 -48.14 -23.37
CA ARG A 569 -29.83 -48.81 -24.28
C ARG A 569 -29.40 -47.85 -25.40
N GLY A 570 -28.10 -47.70 -25.64
CA GLY A 570 -27.56 -46.70 -26.57
C GLY A 570 -27.44 -45.26 -26.04
N ASN A 571 -27.75 -44.97 -24.77
CA ASN A 571 -27.32 -43.74 -24.09
C ASN A 571 -25.98 -43.93 -23.36
N LYS A 572 -25.72 -45.11 -22.77
CA LYS A 572 -24.48 -45.42 -22.04
C LYS A 572 -23.25 -45.31 -22.96
N GLU A 573 -23.28 -46.01 -24.10
CA GLU A 573 -22.28 -45.92 -25.18
C GLU A 573 -21.95 -44.47 -25.61
N LYS A 574 -22.96 -43.58 -25.63
CA LYS A 574 -22.79 -42.17 -26.03
C LYS A 574 -22.21 -41.30 -24.94
N ILE A 575 -22.38 -41.69 -23.67
CA ILE A 575 -21.72 -41.04 -22.54
C ILE A 575 -20.28 -41.54 -22.45
N GLU A 576 -20.03 -42.84 -22.63
CA GLU A 576 -18.69 -43.44 -22.65
C GLU A 576 -17.83 -42.91 -23.81
N SER A 577 -18.43 -42.79 -25.01
CA SER A 577 -17.79 -42.11 -26.14
C SER A 577 -17.48 -40.64 -25.81
N ALA A 578 -18.41 -39.89 -25.21
CA ALA A 578 -18.21 -38.49 -24.85
C ALA A 578 -17.23 -38.27 -23.67
N LEU A 579 -17.09 -39.26 -22.78
CA LEU A 579 -16.07 -39.30 -21.73
C LEU A 579 -14.68 -39.44 -22.36
N SER A 580 -14.50 -40.44 -23.23
CA SER A 580 -13.26 -40.64 -23.99
C SER A 580 -12.89 -39.40 -24.83
N ASP A 581 -13.88 -38.82 -25.50
CA ASP A 581 -13.76 -37.56 -26.26
C ASP A 581 -13.29 -36.38 -25.38
N ALA A 582 -13.62 -36.37 -24.09
CA ALA A 582 -13.28 -35.32 -23.14
C ALA A 582 -11.93 -35.58 -22.45
N MET A 583 -11.61 -36.84 -22.12
CA MET A 583 -10.28 -37.27 -21.67
C MET A 583 -9.23 -36.98 -22.75
N ALA A 584 -9.50 -37.32 -24.01
CA ALA A 584 -8.62 -37.01 -25.14
C ALA A 584 -8.42 -35.49 -25.36
N GLN A 585 -9.35 -34.64 -24.90
CA GLN A 585 -9.13 -33.19 -24.88
C GLN A 585 -8.24 -32.74 -23.71
N LEU A 586 -8.28 -33.42 -22.56
CA LEU A 586 -7.37 -33.17 -21.45
C LEU A 586 -5.92 -33.55 -21.79
N GLU A 587 -5.69 -34.54 -22.64
CA GLU A 587 -4.32 -34.90 -23.08
C GLU A 587 -3.71 -33.92 -24.10
N ILE A 588 -4.50 -33.01 -24.69
CA ILE A 588 -4.01 -31.98 -25.61
C ILE A 588 -3.58 -30.75 -24.80
N GLU A 589 -2.26 -30.58 -24.62
CA GLU A 589 -1.66 -29.43 -23.91
C GLU A 589 -2.18 -28.07 -24.41
N ASP A 590 -2.35 -27.89 -25.72
CA ASP A 590 -2.77 -26.62 -26.34
C ASP A 590 -4.28 -26.31 -26.24
N SER A 591 -5.07 -27.16 -25.58
CA SER A 591 -6.53 -26.95 -25.47
C SER A 591 -6.89 -25.59 -24.89
N THR A 592 -7.76 -24.85 -25.59
CA THR A 592 -8.25 -23.54 -25.13
C THR A 592 -9.22 -23.69 -23.95
N PRO A 593 -9.38 -22.65 -23.09
CA PRO A 593 -10.44 -22.64 -22.08
C PRO A 593 -11.83 -22.89 -22.68
N GLU A 594 -12.04 -22.41 -23.91
CA GLU A 594 -13.29 -22.50 -24.67
C GLU A 594 -13.55 -23.94 -25.16
N ASP A 595 -12.53 -24.66 -25.63
CA ASP A 595 -12.66 -26.06 -26.06
C ASP A 595 -12.88 -27.01 -24.87
N LEU A 596 -12.18 -26.79 -23.76
CA LEU A 596 -12.41 -27.53 -22.51
C LEU A 596 -13.85 -27.32 -22.01
N LYS A 597 -14.31 -26.06 -21.94
CA LYS A 597 -15.70 -25.72 -21.58
C LYS A 597 -16.72 -26.28 -22.60
N LYS A 598 -16.39 -26.37 -23.88
CA LYS A 598 -17.24 -26.92 -24.95
C LYS A 598 -17.41 -28.45 -24.83
N LYS A 599 -16.35 -29.19 -24.50
CA LYS A 599 -16.42 -30.62 -24.16
C LYS A 599 -17.19 -30.83 -22.85
N GLU A 600 -16.93 -30.03 -21.82
CA GLU A 600 -17.67 -30.07 -20.55
C GLU A 600 -19.18 -29.85 -20.77
N LEU A 601 -19.55 -28.86 -21.58
CA LEU A 601 -20.94 -28.57 -21.91
C LEU A 601 -21.60 -29.66 -22.76
N ALA A 602 -20.84 -30.35 -23.62
CA ALA A 602 -21.32 -31.51 -24.37
C ALA A 602 -21.63 -32.69 -23.44
N LEU A 603 -20.72 -33.02 -22.52
CA LEU A 603 -20.92 -34.07 -21.52
C LEU A 603 -22.10 -33.75 -20.60
N LYS A 604 -22.18 -32.50 -20.09
CA LYS A 604 -23.32 -31.99 -19.31
C LYS A 604 -24.66 -32.14 -20.03
N ARG A 605 -24.72 -31.86 -21.33
CA ARG A 605 -25.95 -32.01 -22.15
C ARG A 605 -26.37 -33.47 -22.29
N LEU A 606 -25.43 -34.38 -22.52
CA LEU A 606 -25.71 -35.83 -22.65
C LEU A 606 -26.21 -36.40 -21.32
N ILE A 607 -25.52 -36.10 -20.21
CA ILE A 607 -25.90 -36.54 -18.86
C ILE A 607 -27.25 -35.96 -18.46
N THR A 608 -27.49 -34.66 -18.65
CA THR A 608 -28.79 -34.04 -18.34
C THR A 608 -29.91 -34.67 -19.15
N LYS A 609 -29.69 -34.95 -20.44
CA LYS A 609 -30.70 -35.63 -21.30
C LYS A 609 -30.99 -37.06 -20.84
N ALA A 610 -29.96 -37.82 -20.46
CA ALA A 610 -30.13 -39.17 -19.93
C ALA A 610 -30.89 -39.16 -18.59
N MET A 611 -30.49 -38.30 -17.66
CA MET A 611 -31.13 -38.10 -16.35
C MET A 611 -32.56 -37.56 -16.45
N ALA A 612 -32.88 -36.77 -17.48
CA ALA A 612 -34.22 -36.23 -17.71
C ALA A 612 -35.21 -37.25 -18.30
N THR A 613 -34.76 -38.45 -18.72
CA THR A 613 -35.65 -39.46 -19.31
C THR A 613 -36.42 -40.28 -18.25
N ARG A 614 -36.73 -39.66 -17.09
CA ARG A 614 -37.00 -40.31 -15.79
C ARG A 614 -38.48 -40.31 -15.35
N SER A 615 -39.39 -39.97 -16.26
CA SER A 615 -40.85 -40.08 -16.13
C SER A 615 -41.37 -40.83 -17.37
N PRO A 616 -42.39 -41.71 -17.28
CA PRO A 616 -43.69 -41.38 -16.66
C PRO A 616 -44.42 -42.54 -15.91
N VAL A 617 -45.69 -42.28 -15.57
CA VAL A 617 -46.84 -43.21 -15.36
C VAL A 617 -47.36 -43.44 -13.92
N ASN A 618 -48.67 -43.17 -13.77
CA ASN A 618 -49.67 -43.59 -12.77
C ASN A 618 -49.47 -43.35 -11.25
N LEU A 619 -50.35 -42.49 -10.71
CA LEU A 619 -51.28 -42.93 -9.66
C LEU A 619 -52.65 -42.23 -9.80
N GLN A 620 -53.74 -43.01 -9.94
CA GLN A 620 -55.12 -42.54 -9.89
C GLN A 620 -55.89 -43.30 -8.79
N ARG A 621 -56.84 -42.60 -8.14
CA ARG A 621 -57.84 -43.03 -7.11
C ARG A 621 -57.47 -42.69 -5.66
N GLY A 622 -58.47 -42.54 -4.77
CA GLY A 622 -58.25 -42.86 -3.34
C GLY A 622 -58.81 -41.99 -2.20
N ARG A 623 -59.81 -41.12 -2.43
CA ARG A 623 -60.79 -40.59 -1.45
C ARG A 623 -60.69 -40.97 0.07
N TRP A 624 -60.36 -39.98 0.92
CA TRP A 624 -60.86 -39.71 2.31
C TRP A 624 -60.67 -40.66 3.53
N LEU A 625 -60.42 -40.00 4.70
CA LEU A 625 -60.65 -40.31 6.16
C LEU A 625 -59.36 -40.15 7.01
N LEU A 626 -59.31 -39.33 8.08
CA LEU A 626 -59.73 -39.56 9.50
C LEU A 626 -59.17 -40.89 10.07
N GLN A 627 -58.46 -40.99 11.22
CA GLN A 627 -58.11 -40.07 12.34
C GLN A 627 -56.72 -40.54 12.93
N GLU A 628 -56.09 -40.22 14.08
CA GLU A 628 -56.33 -39.51 15.37
C GLU A 628 -54.97 -39.25 16.12
N ARG A 629 -55.00 -38.68 17.34
CA ARG A 629 -54.01 -38.73 18.47
C ARG A 629 -52.69 -37.92 18.45
N SER A 630 -52.85 -36.64 18.82
CA SER A 630 -52.27 -36.01 20.04
C SER A 630 -50.96 -36.56 20.66
N LEU A 631 -49.94 -35.70 20.76
CA LEU A 631 -49.58 -35.00 22.02
C LEU A 631 -48.62 -33.82 21.73
N ALA A 632 -48.64 -32.76 22.54
CA ALA A 632 -47.74 -31.59 22.47
C ALA A 632 -47.03 -31.40 23.84
N VAL A 633 -45.83 -30.81 23.92
CA VAL A 633 -45.47 -29.38 24.14
C VAL A 633 -43.97 -29.38 24.58
N PRO A 634 -43.08 -28.34 24.45
CA PRO A 634 -43.16 -27.00 23.84
C PRO A 634 -42.07 -26.63 22.77
N ASN A 635 -42.25 -25.44 22.20
CA ASN A 635 -41.44 -24.63 21.25
C ASN A 635 -39.91 -24.48 21.45
N GLY A 636 -39.21 -24.12 20.36
CA GLY A 636 -38.14 -23.10 20.38
C GLY A 636 -37.09 -23.11 19.23
N GLY A 637 -37.12 -22.15 18.29
CA GLY A 637 -36.00 -21.86 17.36
C GLY A 637 -36.37 -21.63 15.88
N MET A 638 -35.76 -20.63 15.22
CA MET A 638 -36.05 -20.21 13.82
C MET A 638 -35.09 -20.80 12.75
N ARG A 639 -35.45 -20.66 11.47
CA ARG A 639 -34.66 -21.05 10.27
C ARG A 639 -34.38 -19.84 9.34
N PHE A 640 -33.34 -19.95 8.51
CA PHE A 640 -33.02 -19.10 7.34
C PHE A 640 -33.00 -19.96 6.04
N SER A 641 -33.24 -19.39 4.84
CA SER A 641 -32.90 -20.03 3.55
C SER A 641 -32.97 -19.12 2.28
N THR A 642 -31.82 -18.97 1.59
CA THR A 642 -31.54 -19.07 0.11
C THR A 642 -32.19 -18.17 -0.99
N CYS A 643 -31.39 -17.93 -2.06
CA CYS A 643 -31.66 -17.22 -3.36
C CYS A 643 -32.26 -18.17 -4.46
N PRO A 644 -32.06 -18.12 -5.84
CA PRO A 644 -31.19 -17.31 -6.77
C PRO A 644 -31.66 -17.00 -8.27
N LEU A 645 -30.82 -16.26 -9.05
CA LEU A 645 -30.62 -16.23 -10.56
C LEU A 645 -31.75 -15.75 -11.54
N LEU A 646 -31.64 -15.55 -12.90
CA LEU A 646 -30.65 -15.83 -14.00
C LEU A 646 -30.66 -14.73 -15.17
N PHE A 647 -30.41 -15.05 -16.48
CA PHE A 647 -30.08 -14.09 -17.60
C PHE A 647 -30.24 -14.62 -19.08
N LYS A 648 -30.11 -13.72 -20.11
CA LYS A 648 -29.93 -13.86 -21.63
C LYS A 648 -31.17 -13.47 -22.49
N LYS A 649 -31.16 -12.91 -23.75
CA LYS A 649 -30.27 -12.73 -24.97
C LYS A 649 -30.43 -13.80 -26.12
N LYS A 650 -30.45 -13.54 -27.45
CA LYS A 650 -31.09 -12.55 -28.41
C LYS A 650 -30.57 -12.73 -29.89
N ASP A 651 -31.41 -12.96 -30.94
CA ASP A 651 -31.09 -12.90 -32.42
C ASP A 651 -32.38 -12.91 -33.32
N LYS A 652 -32.60 -12.16 -34.43
CA LYS A 652 -32.10 -12.12 -35.86
C LYS A 652 -32.82 -13.08 -36.86
N THR A 653 -33.12 -12.85 -38.17
CA THR A 653 -33.18 -11.67 -39.11
C THR A 653 -33.83 -12.02 -40.51
N LYS A 654 -34.35 -11.02 -41.27
CA LYS A 654 -34.66 -10.95 -42.75
C LYS A 654 -35.90 -11.72 -43.31
N SER A 655 -36.65 -11.26 -44.34
CA SER A 655 -36.58 -10.03 -45.19
C SER A 655 -37.88 -9.66 -45.97
N GLY A 656 -38.21 -8.34 -46.04
CA GLY A 656 -39.03 -7.66 -47.09
C GLY A 656 -40.56 -7.89 -47.11
N SER A 657 -41.44 -6.95 -47.47
CA SER A 657 -41.40 -5.48 -47.76
C SER A 657 -42.82 -4.89 -47.48
N SER A 658 -43.11 -3.60 -47.35
CA SER A 658 -42.39 -2.34 -47.64
C SER A 658 -42.82 -1.18 -46.69
N SER A 659 -41.85 -0.38 -46.21
CA SER A 659 -42.01 0.97 -45.62
C SER A 659 -43.12 1.19 -44.56
N SER A 660 -43.01 0.40 -43.49
CA SER A 660 -43.58 0.50 -42.13
C SER A 660 -44.12 1.86 -41.61
N PRO A 661 -45.34 1.86 -41.03
CA PRO A 661 -45.79 2.82 -40.01
C PRO A 661 -45.95 2.15 -38.62
N ASP A 662 -45.18 2.58 -37.62
CA ASP A 662 -45.28 2.16 -36.21
C ASP A 662 -44.63 3.23 -35.32
N ALA A 663 -44.99 3.46 -34.04
CA ALA A 663 -46.01 2.84 -33.20
C ALA A 663 -46.57 3.88 -32.20
N ARG A 664 -47.76 3.64 -31.62
CA ARG A 664 -48.11 4.25 -30.32
C ARG A 664 -47.51 3.38 -29.20
N PRO A 665 -46.84 3.95 -28.17
CA PRO A 665 -46.27 3.15 -27.10
C PRO A 665 -47.38 2.47 -26.26
N PRO A 666 -47.20 1.20 -25.85
CA PRO A 666 -48.15 0.49 -25.00
C PRO A 666 -48.13 1.05 -23.57
N LYS A 667 -49.23 0.85 -22.83
CA LYS A 667 -49.37 1.29 -21.43
C LYS A 667 -48.35 0.57 -20.54
N ALA A 668 -47.67 1.34 -19.68
CA ALA A 668 -46.78 0.78 -18.66
C ALA A 668 -47.56 -0.09 -17.65
N ALA A 669 -46.93 -1.18 -17.19
CA ALA A 669 -47.44 -2.00 -16.11
C ALA A 669 -47.34 -1.26 -14.76
N ALA A 670 -48.29 -1.48 -13.86
CA ALA A 670 -48.29 -0.87 -12.54
C ALA A 670 -47.22 -1.51 -11.63
N VAL A 671 -46.32 -0.70 -11.10
CA VAL A 671 -45.44 -1.09 -9.98
C VAL A 671 -46.29 -1.18 -8.71
N SER A 672 -46.06 -2.19 -7.87
CA SER A 672 -46.68 -2.27 -6.55
C SER A 672 -46.03 -1.24 -5.62
N GLU A 673 -46.71 -0.11 -5.40
CA GLU A 673 -46.32 0.90 -4.41
C GLU A 673 -46.42 0.30 -2.99
N ASP A 674 -45.30 0.13 -2.30
CA ASP A 674 -45.27 -0.29 -0.89
C ASP A 674 -45.52 0.92 0.03
N PRO A 675 -46.53 0.89 0.92
CA PRO A 675 -46.74 1.98 1.86
C PRO A 675 -45.58 2.17 2.85
N TYR A 676 -44.78 1.14 3.12
CA TYR A 676 -43.67 1.19 4.08
C TYR A 676 -42.32 1.65 3.48
N ASP A 677 -42.24 1.91 2.17
CA ASP A 677 -41.03 2.50 1.56
C ASP A 677 -40.82 3.95 2.05
N LEU A 678 -39.89 4.14 2.99
CA LEU A 678 -39.45 5.45 3.47
C LEU A 678 -38.08 5.88 2.88
N ALA A 679 -37.57 5.22 1.84
CA ALA A 679 -36.21 5.47 1.33
C ALA A 679 -36.01 6.94 0.89
N GLN A 680 -37.03 7.55 0.25
CA GLN A 680 -36.99 8.96 -0.15
C GLN A 680 -36.96 9.92 1.06
N LEU A 681 -37.64 9.59 2.16
CA LEU A 681 -37.61 10.38 3.40
C LEU A 681 -36.24 10.28 4.08
N HIS A 682 -35.68 9.07 4.18
CA HIS A 682 -34.34 8.85 4.73
C HIS A 682 -33.26 9.60 3.93
N HIS A 683 -33.32 9.55 2.59
CA HIS A 683 -32.40 10.28 1.73
C HIS A 683 -32.56 11.81 1.88
N GLY A 684 -33.79 12.32 1.89
CA GLY A 684 -34.07 13.75 2.07
C GLY A 684 -33.57 14.29 3.42
N ILE A 685 -33.76 13.54 4.51
CA ILE A 685 -33.22 13.87 5.83
C ILE A 685 -31.68 13.84 5.82
N ALA A 686 -31.06 12.82 5.24
CA ALA A 686 -29.60 12.73 5.17
C ALA A 686 -28.98 13.92 4.41
N VAL A 687 -29.56 14.30 3.26
CA VAL A 687 -29.13 15.47 2.48
C VAL A 687 -29.31 16.78 3.26
N ALA A 688 -30.40 16.93 4.03
CA ALA A 688 -30.60 18.10 4.89
C ALA A 688 -29.57 18.18 6.04
N VAL A 689 -29.27 17.04 6.67
CA VAL A 689 -28.28 16.94 7.76
C VAL A 689 -26.86 17.18 7.27
N CYS A 690 -26.44 16.62 6.14
CA CYS A 690 -25.10 16.85 5.59
C CYS A 690 -24.92 18.34 5.22
N ARG A 691 -25.88 18.94 4.51
CA ARG A 691 -25.82 20.38 4.18
C ARG A 691 -25.75 21.28 5.41
N LEU A 692 -26.41 20.91 6.51
CA LEU A 692 -26.29 21.64 7.78
C LEU A 692 -24.88 21.54 8.37
N LYS A 693 -24.26 20.35 8.34
CA LYS A 693 -22.86 20.17 8.77
C LYS A 693 -21.91 21.00 7.91
N ASP A 694 -22.11 20.98 6.59
CA ASP A 694 -21.32 21.76 5.64
C ASP A 694 -21.50 23.28 5.83
N ASP A 695 -22.70 23.77 6.11
CA ASP A 695 -22.95 25.20 6.32
C ASP A 695 -22.47 25.68 7.72
N LEU A 696 -22.43 24.80 8.72
CA LEU A 696 -21.85 25.10 10.04
C LEU A 696 -20.31 25.05 10.06
N SER A 697 -19.66 24.17 9.28
CA SER A 697 -18.18 24.06 9.22
C SER A 697 -17.49 25.27 8.56
N LYS A 698 -18.25 26.09 7.83
CA LYS A 698 -17.78 27.35 7.23
C LYS A 698 -17.75 28.53 8.23
N LEU A 699 -18.30 28.37 9.44
CA LEU A 699 -18.44 29.45 10.43
C LEU A 699 -17.20 29.61 11.31
N ARG A 700 -16.86 30.86 11.66
CA ARG A 700 -15.70 31.24 12.49
C ARG A 700 -15.93 30.92 13.97
N MET A 701 -15.85 29.64 14.33
CA MET A 701 -16.09 29.21 15.71
C MET A 701 -14.92 29.56 16.66
N GLY A 702 -15.24 30.33 17.71
CA GLY A 702 -14.36 30.64 18.85
C GLY A 702 -13.06 31.39 18.56
N GLY A 703 -12.99 32.11 17.45
CA GLY A 703 -11.78 32.81 17.02
C GLY A 703 -10.72 31.87 16.44
N ARG A 704 -11.09 30.63 16.11
CA ARG A 704 -10.45 29.89 15.02
C ARG A 704 -11.16 30.27 13.72
N LEU A 705 -10.42 30.32 12.62
CA LEU A 705 -10.93 30.56 11.28
C LEU A 705 -10.71 29.28 10.48
N ASN A 706 -11.67 28.89 9.64
CA ASN A 706 -11.45 27.81 8.68
C ASN A 706 -10.44 28.31 7.61
N THR A 707 -9.38 27.54 7.35
CA THR A 707 -8.37 27.85 6.34
C THR A 707 -8.96 27.86 4.92
N ASP A 708 -9.96 27.02 4.65
CA ASP A 708 -10.72 27.00 3.38
C ASP A 708 -11.24 28.40 3.01
N ALA A 709 -11.61 29.21 4.00
CA ALA A 709 -12.15 30.55 3.80
C ALA A 709 -11.08 31.56 3.33
N ILE A 710 -9.81 31.36 3.71
CA ILE A 710 -8.67 32.12 3.18
C ILE A 710 -8.31 31.57 1.79
N GLU A 711 -8.19 30.24 1.64
CA GLU A 711 -7.82 29.60 0.37
C GLU A 711 -8.75 29.96 -0.78
N ASN A 712 -10.07 30.08 -0.53
CA ASN A 712 -11.05 30.43 -1.56
C ASN A 712 -11.19 31.94 -1.83
N LEU A 713 -10.40 32.82 -1.19
CA LEU A 713 -10.35 34.24 -1.54
C LEU A 713 -9.85 34.43 -2.98
N ARG A 714 -10.37 35.43 -3.69
CA ARG A 714 -9.98 35.74 -5.07
C ARG A 714 -8.88 36.80 -5.11
N VAL A 715 -7.77 36.46 -5.75
CA VAL A 715 -6.59 37.34 -5.92
C VAL A 715 -6.54 37.83 -7.37
N GLN A 716 -6.44 39.15 -7.57
CA GLN A 716 -6.19 39.74 -8.90
C GLN A 716 -4.70 39.71 -9.21
N LEU A 717 -4.33 39.18 -10.39
CA LEU A 717 -2.93 39.05 -10.80
C LEU A 717 -2.30 40.36 -11.30
N SER A 718 -3.12 41.31 -11.76
CA SER A 718 -2.64 42.64 -12.17
C SER A 718 -3.66 43.74 -11.87
N LYS A 719 -3.17 44.98 -11.78
CA LYS A 719 -3.97 46.14 -11.36
C LYS A 719 -4.90 46.64 -12.47
N GLY A 720 -6.00 45.92 -12.69
CA GLY A 720 -7.03 46.21 -13.69
C GLY A 720 -7.49 45.01 -14.53
N SER A 721 -6.86 43.84 -14.39
CA SER A 721 -7.31 42.61 -15.07
C SER A 721 -8.59 42.05 -14.45
N LYS A 722 -9.46 41.47 -15.29
CA LYS A 722 -10.65 40.72 -14.83
C LYS A 722 -10.32 39.30 -14.31
N GLU A 723 -9.12 38.82 -14.57
CA GLU A 723 -8.68 37.48 -14.16
C GLU A 723 -8.39 37.43 -12.66
N THR A 724 -8.91 36.39 -12.00
CA THR A 724 -8.72 36.13 -10.57
C THR A 724 -8.54 34.65 -10.30
N LEU A 725 -7.41 34.28 -9.69
CA LEU A 725 -7.18 32.93 -9.17
C LEU A 725 -7.67 32.85 -7.71
N LYS A 726 -7.78 31.65 -7.16
CA LYS A 726 -7.93 31.51 -5.70
C LYS A 726 -6.59 31.74 -5.02
N LEU A 727 -6.62 32.19 -3.77
CA LEU A 727 -5.42 32.32 -2.94
C LEU A 727 -4.73 30.97 -2.75
N GLY A 728 -5.50 29.88 -2.55
CA GLY A 728 -4.98 28.51 -2.47
C GLY A 728 -4.32 27.98 -3.75
N ASP A 729 -4.58 28.60 -4.91
CA ASP A 729 -3.90 28.27 -6.18
C ASP A 729 -2.51 28.95 -6.26
N LEU A 730 -2.23 29.94 -5.39
CA LEU A 730 -1.03 30.80 -5.39
C LEU A 730 -0.15 30.64 -4.13
N ALA A 731 -0.72 30.18 -3.02
CA ALA A 731 -0.06 30.09 -1.74
C ALA A 731 -0.71 29.04 -0.82
N GLN A 732 0.11 28.31 -0.06
CA GLN A 732 -0.36 27.31 0.91
C GLN A 732 -0.78 27.99 2.21
N VAL A 733 -1.99 27.71 2.70
CA VAL A 733 -2.52 28.25 3.95
C VAL A 733 -2.28 27.24 5.08
N VAL A 734 -1.46 27.61 6.07
CA VAL A 734 -0.99 26.71 7.14
C VAL A 734 -1.43 27.25 8.51
N PRO A 735 -2.30 26.55 9.25
CA PRO A 735 -2.64 26.94 10.61
C PRO A 735 -1.43 26.67 11.53
N LYS A 736 -0.93 27.71 12.23
CA LYS A 736 0.29 27.63 13.06
C LYS A 736 0.04 27.31 14.53
N GLY A 737 -1.20 26.95 14.88
CA GLY A 737 -1.66 26.84 16.26
C GLY A 737 -2.05 28.20 16.87
N GLY A 738 -2.77 28.17 17.98
CA GLY A 738 -3.33 29.37 18.59
C GLY A 738 -4.32 30.11 17.68
N ARG A 739 -4.20 31.44 17.59
CA ARG A 739 -4.99 32.31 16.70
C ARG A 739 -4.14 32.86 15.54
N MET A 740 -3.30 32.02 14.94
CA MET A 740 -2.39 32.40 13.84
C MET A 740 -2.53 31.46 12.64
N VAL A 741 -2.56 32.02 11.44
CA VAL A 741 -2.43 31.30 10.16
C VAL A 741 -1.25 31.90 9.41
N ALA A 742 -0.36 31.07 8.87
CA ALA A 742 0.68 31.50 7.95
C ALA A 742 0.24 31.18 6.51
N VAL A 743 0.41 32.12 5.60
CA VAL A 743 0.22 31.92 4.16
C VAL A 743 1.62 31.90 3.54
N LEU A 744 2.01 30.73 3.02
CA LEU A 744 3.31 30.48 2.39
C LEU A 744 3.18 30.66 0.88
N VAL A 745 3.83 31.69 0.34
CA VAL A 745 3.65 32.15 -1.03
C VAL A 745 4.80 31.67 -1.91
N SER A 746 4.50 31.13 -3.09
CA SER A 746 5.52 30.56 -3.99
C SER A 746 6.49 31.59 -4.58
N GLU A 747 6.07 32.85 -4.69
CA GLU A 747 6.82 33.94 -5.35
C GLU A 747 6.63 35.26 -4.58
N GLU A 748 7.67 36.09 -4.48
CA GLU A 748 7.66 37.28 -3.62
C GLU A 748 6.73 38.40 -4.13
N ASP A 749 6.47 38.48 -5.44
CA ASP A 749 5.53 39.47 -5.98
C ASP A 749 4.06 39.15 -5.64
N HIS A 750 3.71 37.88 -5.47
CA HIS A 750 2.37 37.46 -5.04
C HIS A 750 2.05 37.90 -3.60
N ILE A 751 3.06 38.15 -2.74
CA ILE A 751 2.87 38.64 -1.36
C ILE A 751 1.98 39.89 -1.33
N LYS A 752 2.24 40.88 -2.20
CA LYS A 752 1.53 42.17 -2.21
C LYS A 752 0.08 42.00 -2.69
N LEU A 753 -0.14 41.13 -3.66
CA LEU A 753 -1.46 40.84 -4.22
C LEU A 753 -2.33 40.07 -3.22
N ILE A 754 -1.77 39.05 -2.57
CA ILE A 754 -2.42 38.27 -1.50
C ILE A 754 -2.73 39.15 -0.29
N THR A 755 -1.77 39.99 0.14
CA THR A 755 -1.98 40.98 1.22
C THR A 755 -3.18 41.87 0.91
N SER A 756 -3.25 42.43 -0.30
CA SER A 756 -4.37 43.27 -0.72
C SER A 756 -5.70 42.51 -0.75
N ALA A 757 -5.71 41.26 -1.25
CA ALA A 757 -6.91 40.44 -1.33
C ALA A 757 -7.47 40.10 0.06
N VAL A 758 -6.61 39.68 1.00
CA VAL A 758 -6.98 39.37 2.39
C VAL A 758 -7.52 40.61 3.11
N VAL A 759 -6.86 41.77 2.98
CA VAL A 759 -7.33 43.04 3.59
C VAL A 759 -8.65 43.52 2.99
N SER A 760 -8.91 43.25 1.70
CA SER A 760 -10.17 43.59 1.04
C SER A 760 -11.34 42.62 1.32
N SER A 761 -11.12 41.57 2.11
CA SER A 761 -12.13 40.53 2.38
C SER A 761 -12.98 40.81 3.62
N ASP A 762 -14.23 40.33 3.60
CA ASP A 762 -15.18 40.43 4.72
C ASP A 762 -14.68 39.74 6.02
N LEU A 763 -13.61 38.93 5.94
CA LEU A 763 -13.04 38.19 7.06
C LEU A 763 -12.40 39.08 8.14
N SER A 764 -12.15 40.36 7.83
CA SER A 764 -11.56 41.36 8.73
C SER A 764 -10.22 40.90 9.33
N LEU A 765 -9.25 40.64 8.45
CA LEU A 765 -7.94 40.08 8.78
C LEU A 765 -6.81 41.07 8.43
N THR A 766 -5.78 41.11 9.26
CA THR A 766 -4.62 42.01 9.13
C THR A 766 -3.32 41.23 8.88
N PRO A 767 -3.05 40.79 7.64
CA PRO A 767 -1.83 40.07 7.28
C PRO A 767 -0.56 40.90 7.56
N GLN A 768 0.48 40.25 8.06
CA GLN A 768 1.79 40.83 8.37
C GLN A 768 2.88 39.97 7.73
N PRO A 769 3.83 40.53 6.96
CA PRO A 769 4.97 39.75 6.44
C PRO A 769 5.86 39.26 7.60
N ASP A 770 6.41 38.05 7.46
CA ASP A 770 7.31 37.46 8.45
C ASP A 770 8.71 38.11 8.40
N THR A 771 9.29 38.43 9.56
CA THR A 771 10.58 39.12 9.66
C THR A 771 11.79 38.25 9.33
N HIS A 772 11.60 36.94 9.16
CA HIS A 772 12.66 35.97 8.84
C HIS A 772 12.38 35.18 7.55
N ASN A 773 11.21 35.34 6.94
CA ASN A 773 10.81 34.66 5.71
C ASN A 773 10.00 35.59 4.79
N SER A 774 10.63 36.18 3.76
CA SER A 774 9.96 37.10 2.82
C SER A 774 8.84 36.46 2.00
N LEU A 775 8.75 35.13 1.99
CA LEU A 775 7.70 34.35 1.32
C LEU A 775 6.55 33.95 2.26
N GLN A 776 6.45 34.52 3.46
CA GLN A 776 5.42 34.18 4.45
C GLN A 776 4.64 35.40 4.94
N LEU A 777 3.31 35.29 4.90
CA LEU A 777 2.37 36.24 5.51
C LEU A 777 1.73 35.61 6.75
N ASN A 778 2.04 36.14 7.92
CA ASN A 778 1.43 35.78 9.19
C ASN A 778 0.12 36.56 9.37
N ILE A 779 -0.99 35.84 9.50
CA ILE A 779 -2.34 36.38 9.69
C ILE A 779 -2.79 36.12 11.13
N PRO A 780 -2.72 37.12 12.03
CA PRO A 780 -3.39 37.06 13.32
C PRO A 780 -4.91 37.05 13.16
N ILE A 781 -5.57 36.10 13.80
CA ILE A 781 -7.04 36.02 13.87
C ILE A 781 -7.48 36.77 15.14
N PRO A 782 -8.14 37.94 15.07
CA PRO A 782 -8.59 38.63 16.27
C PRO A 782 -9.65 37.82 17.03
N PRO A 783 -9.78 38.01 18.36
CA PRO A 783 -10.90 37.44 19.13
C PRO A 783 -12.24 37.86 18.52
N PRO A 784 -13.26 36.98 18.48
CA PRO A 784 -14.56 37.34 17.94
C PRO A 784 -15.24 38.35 18.86
N THR A 785 -15.61 39.51 18.33
CA THR A 785 -16.40 40.53 19.05
C THR A 785 -17.79 39.98 19.38
N LYS A 786 -18.50 40.60 20.34
CA LYS A 786 -19.87 40.18 20.67
C LYS A 786 -20.78 40.19 19.44
N GLU A 787 -20.74 41.29 18.67
CA GLU A 787 -21.51 41.46 17.44
C GLU A 787 -21.20 40.37 16.40
N SER A 788 -19.92 40.00 16.25
CA SER A 788 -19.50 38.91 15.36
C SER A 788 -20.04 37.55 15.82
N ARG A 789 -20.11 37.27 17.13
CA ARG A 789 -20.72 36.05 17.67
C ARG A 789 -22.23 36.04 17.41
N ASP A 790 -22.91 37.13 17.76
CA ASP A 790 -24.36 37.28 17.60
C ASP A 790 -24.77 37.11 16.11
N GLN A 791 -23.97 37.68 15.18
CA GLN A 791 -24.13 37.48 13.74
C GLN A 791 -23.87 36.03 13.31
N THR A 792 -22.82 35.38 13.82
CA THR A 792 -22.49 33.98 13.47
C THR A 792 -23.56 33.00 13.97
N VAL A 793 -24.10 33.20 15.18
CA VAL A 793 -25.24 32.43 15.72
C VAL A 793 -26.51 32.66 14.90
N SER A 794 -26.74 33.89 14.41
CA SER A 794 -27.86 34.20 13.51
C SER A 794 -27.75 33.44 12.16
N ILE A 795 -26.57 33.40 11.55
CA ILE A 795 -26.32 32.64 10.31
C ILE A 795 -26.53 31.13 10.54
N ALA A 796 -26.00 30.59 11.64
CA ALA A 796 -26.21 29.20 12.02
C ALA A 796 -27.69 28.85 12.23
N LYS A 797 -28.47 29.76 12.80
CA LYS A 797 -29.91 29.61 13.02
C LYS A 797 -30.66 29.58 11.68
N ALA A 798 -30.31 30.45 10.74
CA ALA A 798 -30.88 30.43 9.38
C ALA A 798 -30.56 29.12 8.63
N ALA A 799 -29.35 28.57 8.80
CA ALA A 799 -28.99 27.26 8.24
C ALA A 799 -29.80 26.11 8.88
N MET A 800 -29.99 26.12 10.21
CA MET A 800 -30.86 25.15 10.91
C MET A 800 -32.33 25.25 10.45
N GLU A 801 -32.87 26.45 10.29
CA GLU A 801 -34.24 26.67 9.81
C GLU A 801 -34.43 26.13 8.39
N LYS A 802 -33.46 26.38 7.49
CA LYS A 802 -33.41 25.84 6.12
C LYS A 802 -33.33 24.30 6.09
N ALA A 803 -32.53 23.69 6.97
CA ALA A 803 -32.47 22.23 7.10
C ALA A 803 -33.79 21.65 7.67
N THR A 804 -34.39 22.32 8.64
CA THR A 804 -35.69 21.94 9.23
C THR A 804 -36.82 21.99 8.19
N ALA A 805 -36.81 22.99 7.31
CA ALA A 805 -37.73 23.07 6.17
C ALA A 805 -37.57 21.89 5.20
N ALA A 806 -36.34 21.56 4.79
CA ALA A 806 -36.08 20.43 3.90
C ALA A 806 -36.54 19.07 4.47
N VAL A 807 -36.43 18.87 5.79
CA VAL A 807 -36.99 17.69 6.48
C VAL A 807 -38.53 17.70 6.43
N ARG A 808 -39.16 18.86 6.64
CA ARG A 808 -40.63 19.02 6.55
C ARG A 808 -41.16 18.79 5.13
N ASP A 809 -40.43 19.21 4.11
CA ASP A 809 -40.78 19.00 2.70
C ASP A 809 -40.67 17.52 2.33
N SER A 810 -39.61 16.85 2.79
CA SER A 810 -39.39 15.41 2.63
C SER A 810 -40.49 14.57 3.30
N ARG A 811 -40.98 14.98 4.48
CA ARG A 811 -42.16 14.37 5.12
C ARG A 811 -43.44 14.65 4.33
N SER A 812 -43.56 15.83 3.74
CA SER A 812 -44.78 16.24 3.02
C SER A 812 -44.96 15.53 1.68
N SER A 813 -43.87 15.19 0.98
CA SER A 813 -43.94 14.38 -0.25
C SER A 813 -44.41 12.95 0.02
N VAL A 814 -43.85 12.28 1.04
CA VAL A 814 -44.26 10.92 1.45
C VAL A 814 -45.70 10.92 2.01
N HIS A 815 -46.07 11.92 2.81
CA HIS A 815 -47.45 12.05 3.29
C HIS A 815 -48.45 12.19 2.13
N LYS A 816 -48.10 12.95 1.09
CA LYS A 816 -48.92 13.06 -0.13
C LYS A 816 -49.03 11.73 -0.88
N ARG A 817 -47.93 10.97 -1.02
CA ARG A 817 -47.94 9.62 -1.61
C ARG A 817 -48.89 8.69 -0.85
N LEU A 818 -48.80 8.66 0.48
CA LEU A 818 -49.67 7.85 1.34
C LEU A 818 -51.16 8.24 1.22
N GLN A 819 -51.48 9.54 1.15
CA GLN A 819 -52.85 9.99 0.88
C GLN A 819 -53.35 9.53 -0.50
N ASP A 820 -52.52 9.59 -1.54
CA ASP A 820 -52.92 9.21 -2.89
C ASP A 820 -53.07 7.68 -3.03
N MET A 821 -52.25 6.89 -2.33
CA MET A 821 -52.46 5.44 -2.17
C MET A 821 -53.79 5.12 -1.44
N GLN A 822 -54.16 5.92 -0.43
CA GLN A 822 -55.44 5.79 0.28
C GLN A 822 -56.64 6.09 -0.64
N LYS A 823 -56.59 7.19 -1.40
CA LYS A 823 -57.63 7.58 -2.37
C LYS A 823 -57.82 6.52 -3.47
N LYS A 824 -56.71 5.96 -3.98
CA LYS A 824 -56.70 4.90 -4.99
C LYS A 824 -57.02 3.49 -4.44
N LYS A 825 -57.17 3.33 -3.11
CA LYS A 825 -57.36 2.03 -2.42
C LYS A 825 -56.26 0.99 -2.70
N ILE A 826 -55.01 1.43 -2.88
CA ILE A 826 -53.87 0.55 -3.22
C ILE A 826 -53.39 -0.27 -2.01
N ALA A 827 -53.48 0.29 -0.80
CA ALA A 827 -53.09 -0.38 0.45
C ALA A 827 -54.24 -0.36 1.47
N ARG A 828 -54.20 -1.26 2.45
CA ARG A 828 -55.20 -1.34 3.53
C ARG A 828 -55.09 -0.11 4.45
N PRO A 829 -56.21 0.42 4.99
CA PRO A 829 -56.18 1.60 5.88
C PRO A 829 -55.23 1.45 7.08
N ASP A 830 -55.13 0.25 7.67
CA ASP A 830 -54.23 -0.02 8.79
C ASP A 830 -52.74 0.02 8.42
N ASP A 831 -52.37 -0.38 7.20
CA ASP A 831 -50.98 -0.30 6.75
C ASP A 831 -50.61 1.15 6.43
N ILE A 832 -51.54 1.93 5.87
CA ILE A 832 -51.34 3.37 5.65
C ILE A 832 -51.21 4.10 7.00
N ARG A 833 -52.02 3.75 8.01
CA ARG A 833 -51.88 4.28 9.38
C ARG A 833 -50.51 3.97 9.99
N LYS A 834 -50.05 2.71 9.92
CA LYS A 834 -48.73 2.31 10.42
C LYS A 834 -47.58 2.98 9.66
N ALA A 835 -47.70 3.14 8.35
CA ALA A 835 -46.73 3.87 7.53
C ALA A 835 -46.67 5.35 7.92
N GLN A 836 -47.81 6.00 8.21
CA GLN A 836 -47.84 7.37 8.75
C GLN A 836 -47.17 7.43 10.13
N GLU A 837 -47.46 6.51 11.05
CA GLU A 837 -46.80 6.45 12.36
C GLU A 837 -45.26 6.27 12.26
N GLN A 838 -44.78 5.48 11.29
CA GLN A 838 -43.34 5.33 11.04
C GLN A 838 -42.73 6.58 10.39
N MET A 839 -43.42 7.18 9.41
CA MET A 839 -43.02 8.42 8.74
C MET A 839 -42.84 9.57 9.72
N GLU A 840 -43.77 9.76 10.68
CA GLU A 840 -43.60 10.80 11.71
C GLU A 840 -42.42 10.47 12.65
N LYS A 841 -42.26 9.22 13.12
CA LYS A 841 -41.11 8.83 13.97
C LYS A 841 -39.75 9.07 13.28
N VAL A 842 -39.65 8.81 11.98
CA VAL A 842 -38.45 9.11 11.19
C VAL A 842 -38.25 10.63 11.03
N THR A 843 -39.33 11.39 10.82
CA THR A 843 -39.30 12.86 10.72
C THR A 843 -38.89 13.51 12.05
N GLU A 844 -39.46 13.08 13.18
CA GLU A 844 -39.09 13.52 14.53
C GLU A 844 -37.61 13.27 14.82
N LYS A 845 -37.07 12.11 14.41
CA LYS A 845 -35.65 11.81 14.55
C LYS A 845 -34.79 12.81 13.75
N GLY A 846 -35.12 13.04 12.48
CA GLY A 846 -34.40 14.02 11.64
C GLY A 846 -34.47 15.45 12.17
N GLN A 847 -35.65 15.88 12.65
CA GLN A 847 -35.82 17.18 13.29
C GLN A 847 -35.12 17.29 14.66
N ARG A 848 -34.85 16.18 15.33
CA ARG A 848 -34.03 16.16 16.55
C ARG A 848 -32.56 16.31 16.20
N GLU A 849 -32.06 15.50 15.28
CA GLU A 849 -30.67 15.55 14.79
C GLU A 849 -30.27 16.95 14.27
N VAL A 850 -31.15 17.61 13.50
CA VAL A 850 -30.95 19.01 13.04
C VAL A 850 -30.83 20.01 14.20
N ARG A 851 -31.62 19.84 15.28
CA ARG A 851 -31.57 20.72 16.46
C ARG A 851 -30.38 20.41 17.36
N ASP A 852 -30.05 19.14 17.54
CA ASP A 852 -28.91 18.71 18.36
C ASP A 852 -27.58 19.19 17.75
N LEU A 853 -27.45 19.14 16.41
CA LEU A 853 -26.31 19.71 15.68
C LEU A 853 -26.21 21.24 15.86
N PHE A 854 -27.33 21.97 15.74
CA PHE A 854 -27.35 23.41 15.96
C PHE A 854 -27.00 23.79 17.41
N GLU A 855 -27.60 23.16 18.41
CA GLU A 855 -27.33 23.45 19.82
C GLU A 855 -25.92 23.02 20.25
N ALA A 856 -25.33 22.01 19.60
CA ALA A 856 -23.91 21.68 19.77
C ALA A 856 -23.00 22.80 19.23
N ALA A 857 -23.21 23.23 17.98
CA ALA A 857 -22.44 24.33 17.38
C ALA A 857 -22.63 25.66 18.13
N LYS A 858 -23.86 25.98 18.52
CA LYS A 858 -24.20 27.18 19.32
C LYS A 858 -23.47 27.21 20.66
N LYS A 859 -23.42 26.10 21.39
CA LYS A 859 -22.62 26.00 22.63
C LYS A 859 -21.12 26.20 22.40
N VAL A 860 -20.59 25.89 21.22
CA VAL A 860 -19.20 26.21 20.86
C VAL A 860 -19.06 27.71 20.56
N MET A 861 -19.97 28.30 19.79
CA MET A 861 -19.95 29.74 19.45
C MET A 861 -20.18 30.67 20.66
N GLU A 862 -20.94 30.24 21.67
CA GLU A 862 -21.25 31.01 22.87
C GLU A 862 -20.15 30.93 23.96
N ARG A 863 -19.30 29.90 23.95
CA ARG A 863 -18.31 29.63 25.03
C ARG A 863 -16.95 30.32 24.87
N THR A 864 -16.76 31.14 23.84
CA THR A 864 -15.43 31.60 23.36
C THR A 864 -15.47 33.00 22.80
#